data_AF-A0A6G0ECU2-F1
#
_entry.id   AF-A0A6G0ECU2-F1
#
_cell.length_a   1.000
_cell.length_b   1.000
_cell.length_c   1.000
_cell.angle_alpha   90.00
_cell.angle_beta   90.00
_cell.angle_gamma   90.00
#
_symmetry.space_group_name_H-M   'P 1'
#
loop_
_entity.id
_entity.type
_entity.pdbx_description
1 polymer ?
#
loop_
_entity_poly.entity_id
_entity_poly.type
_entity_poly.pdbx_seq_one_letter_code
_entity_poly.pdbx_strand_id
1 'polypeptide(L)'
;MVSVRLAEDDRGRVPFALLGVLLLVGSATFSGALSAHDPVTDRRVEDAVERATAQTDAAVRAAVRDAAREAAANPVTTRANTTVGRVLSENQTFRDSLRLRIALATEERLRAISARRGGVHATASIPRPTNESTLRSAMDRVSLDGRENGTMLVVTVEDIAVSAQRDGTRVADESLTTTVGVRTPVLALHDRTETFERRLDAGATDGGTLDATVTTALWAAAWTRGWSQYAGAPIENIVSNEHAALATNAGVLLTEQQTFGTSDADARAAVGRAAVRTGVRSLLSQTGANGAPALADALPAPNEVDDPPSSTIPTDQTIEAAVGSAADHALVSLLDGTGGDSLDDVVADAHRATVSVESDVHVVQHTSDPPVDAGSDWTLVDTTTETTSSVTTLPTRTPAVAPDTVVASAASRMVTTREQTTKTWRLGNETVESEEQTVKKTRVDVAVVVEPDAVHGSARPIDPLLSPGGPLDGENFAAATTVADDIVSTRGGFDGLARDVAAGDVPSPESVGAPRPSGLDAWIRADLVSLHQRVRNRSRTVSARAVAAGEVNPAAELAADLRSDRGELVDAPAAYDGVADRARVAVRAAYLDRVLVELDHRANQTAAATGAADEAAQDANVGSLSAAVAAERTARQVLGTTRPAQQTSRPDGVRFVPDADPMYLSLGGLSGSAVPTVDRAGTYHPLVARNTNLFTVPYGDATDTVLEPVFGARRRVSLRVAAHALLAADDTLAVSNGTDETLRERRDTLELAVVRATVPAEEAARDTLTQHTDLGVTERQRVLESTLGRWDDPEHRALAVTNGSAARAIAVSATAPGTVEADLLELRLDDAFRSVRRSRSTTVPQRLTNRTVESTRTVRQDAIASAATDVVRNETEDAVEKRLDDTLDARFDRSFRRVPAGMPVAPVPGYWYATVNVWDVAVAGEFAQFRVHARGGETESLTYARDGSVVALDWDEDGARETVGRGERVAFDVETAIVVAVPPSGIGVGDVDGDADERSAGWDGGPGCTVAADCRAS
;
A
#
# COMPACT_ATOMS: atom_id res chain seq x y z
N MET A 1 40.87 -34.23 6.60
CA MET A 1 41.91 -34.89 7.41
C MET A 1 42.81 -35.70 6.47
N VAL A 2 44.01 -35.22 6.17
CA VAL A 2 45.12 -36.02 5.64
C VAL A 2 46.34 -35.58 6.45
N SER A 3 46.94 -36.52 7.16
CA SER A 3 48.13 -36.31 7.98
C SER A 3 49.36 -36.55 7.10
N VAL A 4 50.33 -35.63 7.15
CA VAL A 4 51.67 -35.84 6.60
C VAL A 4 52.65 -35.76 7.76
N ARG A 5 53.46 -36.81 7.92
CA ARG A 5 54.50 -36.98 8.94
C ARG A 5 55.81 -36.36 8.43
N LEU A 6 56.43 -35.50 9.23
CA LEU A 6 57.72 -34.83 8.97
C LEU A 6 58.96 -35.75 9.20
N ALA A 7 58.85 -37.06 8.94
CA ALA A 7 59.94 -38.01 9.20
C ALA A 7 60.76 -38.42 7.96
N GLU A 8 60.45 -37.89 6.77
CA GLU A 8 61.13 -38.25 5.52
C GLU A 8 61.45 -36.99 4.70
N ASP A 9 62.47 -36.22 5.09
CA ASP A 9 63.28 -35.46 4.13
C ASP A 9 64.72 -35.28 4.66
N ASP A 10 65.67 -35.62 3.80
CA ASP A 10 67.06 -36.01 4.10
C ASP A 10 68.05 -35.01 3.46
N ARG A 11 67.80 -33.71 3.61
CA ARG A 11 68.65 -32.65 3.02
C ARG A 11 69.11 -31.62 4.04
N GLY A 12 70.37 -31.75 4.46
CA GLY A 12 71.16 -30.65 5.02
C GLY A 12 71.82 -30.88 6.39
N ARG A 13 72.53 -32.00 6.60
CA ARG A 13 73.40 -32.15 7.77
C ARG A 13 74.78 -31.53 7.51
N VAL A 14 75.11 -30.44 8.22
CA VAL A 14 76.50 -30.01 8.48
C VAL A 14 76.91 -30.58 9.85
N PRO A 15 78.13 -31.11 10.06
CA PRO A 15 78.48 -31.78 11.30
C PRO A 15 78.72 -30.75 12.43
N PHE A 16 77.91 -30.82 13.49
CA PHE A 16 78.02 -30.01 14.70
C PHE A 16 79.42 -30.04 15.37
N ALA A 17 80.24 -31.04 15.07
CA ALA A 17 81.61 -31.14 15.58
C ALA A 17 82.55 -30.04 15.03
N LEU A 18 82.33 -29.54 13.80
CA LEU A 18 83.16 -28.47 13.22
C LEU A 18 82.78 -27.08 13.75
N LEU A 19 81.50 -26.84 14.04
CA LEU A 19 81.04 -25.62 14.71
C LEU A 19 81.53 -25.54 16.16
N GLY A 20 81.59 -26.67 16.86
CA GLY A 20 82.16 -26.74 18.21
C GLY A 20 83.65 -26.39 18.25
N VAL A 21 84.45 -26.88 17.30
CA VAL A 21 85.88 -26.57 17.21
C VAL A 21 86.13 -25.14 16.72
N LEU A 22 85.33 -24.61 15.78
CA LEU A 22 85.44 -23.22 15.35
C LEU A 22 85.05 -22.23 16.48
N LEU A 23 84.05 -22.57 17.30
CA LEU A 23 83.69 -21.79 18.48
C LEU A 23 84.76 -21.88 19.57
N LEU A 24 85.41 -23.04 19.76
CA LEU A 24 86.43 -23.21 20.80
C LEU A 24 87.77 -22.56 20.40
N VAL A 25 88.16 -22.62 19.13
CA VAL A 25 89.36 -21.95 18.61
C VAL A 25 89.11 -20.45 18.47
N GLY A 26 87.91 -20.01 18.05
CA GLY A 26 87.52 -18.60 18.05
C GLY A 26 87.53 -17.99 19.46
N SER A 27 87.03 -18.72 20.47
CA SER A 27 87.02 -18.28 21.86
C SER A 27 88.43 -18.22 22.48
N ALA A 28 89.33 -19.14 22.11
CA ALA A 28 90.72 -19.12 22.58
C ALA A 28 91.56 -17.98 21.96
N THR A 29 91.33 -17.59 20.71
CA THR A 29 91.99 -16.42 20.10
C THR A 29 91.39 -15.08 20.55
N PHE A 30 90.11 -15.05 20.95
CA PHE A 30 89.48 -13.84 21.48
C PHE A 30 89.83 -13.57 22.94
N SER A 31 90.12 -14.62 23.73
CA SER A 31 90.56 -14.48 25.12
C SER A 31 92.00 -13.97 25.28
N GLY A 32 92.85 -14.10 24.25
CA GLY A 32 94.25 -13.61 24.29
C GLY A 32 94.44 -12.15 23.88
N ALA A 33 93.49 -11.57 23.14
CA ALA A 33 93.57 -10.18 22.64
C ALA A 33 92.88 -9.15 23.55
N LEU A 34 92.05 -9.58 24.52
CA LEU A 34 91.37 -8.69 25.47
C LEU A 34 92.13 -8.48 26.80
N SER A 35 93.26 -9.17 27.01
CA SER A 35 94.10 -8.96 28.21
C SER A 35 95.06 -7.77 28.12
N ALA A 36 94.93 -6.91 27.12
CA ALA A 36 95.65 -5.65 27.06
C ALA A 36 94.80 -4.58 26.40
N HIS A 37 93.83 -4.04 27.15
CA HIS A 37 93.38 -2.64 27.22
C HIS A 37 92.05 -2.65 27.97
N ASP A 38 92.06 -2.21 29.22
CA ASP A 38 90.86 -1.90 30.00
C ASP A 38 90.42 -0.47 29.62
N PRO A 39 89.29 -0.27 28.91
CA PRO A 39 88.42 0.83 29.20
C PRO A 39 87.30 0.28 30.06
N VAL A 40 87.28 0.70 31.33
CA VAL A 40 86.07 0.58 32.15
C VAL A 40 85.00 1.43 31.47
N THR A 41 84.20 0.86 30.56
CA THR A 41 82.97 1.49 30.08
C THR A 41 82.03 1.60 31.27
N ASP A 42 81.72 2.82 31.65
CA ASP A 42 80.90 3.14 32.80
C ASP A 42 79.43 2.78 32.54
N ARG A 43 79.09 1.50 32.78
CA ARG A 43 77.73 0.95 32.59
C ARG A 43 76.64 1.66 33.38
N ARG A 44 76.99 2.59 34.30
CA ARG A 44 76.01 3.36 35.08
C ARG A 44 75.12 4.26 34.22
N VAL A 45 75.60 4.73 33.06
CA VAL A 45 74.79 5.53 32.12
C VAL A 45 73.78 4.63 31.40
N GLU A 46 74.25 3.54 30.79
CA GLU A 46 73.43 2.53 30.11
C GLU A 46 72.36 1.96 31.07
N ASP A 47 72.77 1.59 32.28
CA ASP A 47 71.89 1.10 33.33
C ASP A 47 70.83 2.12 33.78
N ALA A 48 71.16 3.42 33.76
CA ALA A 48 70.23 4.49 34.14
C ALA A 48 69.23 4.78 33.01
N VAL A 49 69.70 4.76 31.75
CA VAL A 49 68.87 4.88 30.54
C VAL A 49 67.92 3.68 30.44
N GLU A 50 68.41 2.45 30.57
CA GLU A 50 67.58 1.23 30.53
C GLU A 50 66.49 1.25 31.62
N ARG A 51 66.83 1.75 32.82
CA ARG A 51 65.84 1.93 33.90
C ARG A 51 64.82 3.01 33.57
N ALA A 52 65.22 4.12 32.94
CA ALA A 52 64.31 5.17 32.49
C ALA A 52 63.40 4.67 31.35
N THR A 53 63.91 3.84 30.44
CA THR A 53 63.14 3.18 29.37
C THR A 53 62.11 2.20 29.93
N ALA A 54 62.49 1.36 30.89
CA ALA A 54 61.53 0.46 31.57
C ALA A 54 60.44 1.24 32.33
N GLN A 55 60.81 2.36 32.98
CA GLN A 55 59.86 3.27 33.63
C GLN A 55 58.96 3.98 32.61
N THR A 56 59.47 4.33 31.43
CA THR A 56 58.72 4.92 30.31
C THR A 56 57.63 3.97 29.85
N ASP A 57 57.97 2.71 29.59
CA ASP A 57 57.02 1.65 29.22
C ASP A 57 55.89 1.48 30.24
N ALA A 58 56.22 1.49 31.53
CA ALA A 58 55.24 1.41 32.61
C ALA A 58 54.37 2.68 32.70
N ALA A 59 54.97 3.87 32.50
CA ALA A 59 54.29 5.15 32.49
C ALA A 59 53.31 5.27 31.32
N VAL A 60 53.71 4.87 30.11
CA VAL A 60 52.84 4.85 28.92
C VAL A 60 51.69 3.86 29.12
N ARG A 61 51.95 2.63 29.64
CA ARG A 61 50.86 1.68 29.98
C ARG A 61 49.86 2.26 30.98
N ALA A 62 50.34 3.01 31.98
CA ALA A 62 49.46 3.66 32.95
C ALA A 62 48.67 4.82 32.31
N ALA A 63 49.33 5.67 31.53
CA ALA A 63 48.69 6.78 30.79
C ALA A 63 47.59 6.27 29.84
N VAL A 64 47.85 5.18 29.12
CA VAL A 64 46.87 4.56 28.22
C VAL A 64 45.65 4.04 28.98
N ARG A 65 45.83 3.38 30.13
CA ARG A 65 44.70 2.90 30.96
C ARG A 65 43.84 4.05 31.48
N ASP A 66 44.49 5.10 31.98
CA ASP A 66 43.77 6.25 32.54
C ASP A 66 43.05 7.04 31.43
N ALA A 67 43.72 7.27 30.30
CA ALA A 67 43.11 7.90 29.13
C ALA A 67 41.96 7.08 28.55
N ALA A 68 42.07 5.74 28.49
CA ALA A 68 40.99 4.86 28.06
C ALA A 68 39.78 4.93 29.01
N ARG A 69 40.03 4.96 30.33
CA ARG A 69 38.97 5.12 31.33
C ARG A 69 38.24 6.45 31.21
N GLU A 70 39.01 7.52 31.05
CA GLU A 70 38.51 8.88 30.93
C GLU A 70 37.75 9.07 29.60
N ALA A 71 38.25 8.49 28.50
CA ALA A 71 37.58 8.50 27.20
C ALA A 71 36.30 7.65 27.17
N ALA A 72 36.23 6.56 27.96
CA ALA A 72 35.00 5.78 28.07
C ALA A 72 33.93 6.50 28.91
N ALA A 73 34.32 7.15 30.00
CA ALA A 73 33.42 7.91 30.85
C ALA A 73 32.92 9.20 30.20
N ASN A 74 33.79 9.89 29.46
CA ASN A 74 33.52 11.17 28.81
C ASN A 74 33.92 11.11 27.31
N PRO A 75 33.25 10.32 26.47
CA PRO A 75 33.62 10.16 25.07
C PRO A 75 33.40 11.45 24.29
N VAL A 76 34.23 11.70 23.27
CA VAL A 76 34.02 12.77 22.31
C VAL A 76 33.67 12.15 20.98
N THR A 77 32.42 12.27 20.55
CA THR A 77 31.98 11.81 19.21
C THR A 77 31.79 12.97 18.26
N THR A 78 31.45 14.14 18.80
CA THR A 78 31.28 15.37 18.03
C THR A 78 32.24 16.42 18.51
N ARG A 79 33.03 16.96 17.58
CA ARG A 79 34.05 17.96 17.87
C ARG A 79 33.42 19.34 18.10
N ALA A 80 34.01 20.12 18.99
CA ALA A 80 33.66 21.53 19.15
C ALA A 80 34.44 22.41 18.17
N ASN A 81 33.89 23.59 17.86
CA ASN A 81 34.60 24.61 17.08
C ASN A 81 35.56 25.44 17.97
N THR A 82 36.53 24.76 18.58
CA THR A 82 37.58 25.34 19.44
C THR A 82 38.97 24.99 18.88
N THR A 83 40.04 25.56 19.46
CA THR A 83 41.42 25.21 19.07
C THR A 83 41.67 23.70 19.20
N VAL A 84 41.27 23.09 20.31
CA VAL A 84 41.44 21.64 20.54
C VAL A 84 40.47 20.80 19.70
N GLY A 85 39.20 21.21 19.56
CA GLY A 85 38.22 20.44 18.79
C GLY A 85 38.52 20.40 17.28
N ARG A 86 39.10 21.47 16.71
CA ARG A 86 39.52 21.51 15.29
C ARG A 86 40.74 20.64 14.97
N VAL A 87 41.45 20.14 15.98
CA VAL A 87 42.51 19.14 15.78
C VAL A 87 41.91 17.75 15.48
N LEU A 88 40.68 17.49 15.93
CA LEU A 88 40.00 16.20 15.73
C LEU A 88 39.37 16.11 14.33
N SER A 89 39.50 14.93 13.72
CA SER A 89 38.88 14.61 12.42
C SER A 89 37.41 14.25 12.60
N GLU A 90 36.54 14.70 11.68
CA GLU A 90 35.09 14.40 11.75
C GLU A 90 34.78 12.89 11.68
N ASN A 91 35.57 12.13 10.92
CA ASN A 91 35.35 10.70 10.72
C ASN A 91 35.97 9.81 11.82
N GLN A 92 36.77 10.38 12.72
CA GLN A 92 37.49 9.62 13.75
C GLN A 92 37.54 10.35 15.10
N THR A 93 36.56 11.21 15.38
CA THR A 93 36.55 12.12 16.55
C THR A 93 36.90 11.41 17.86
N PHE A 94 36.30 10.25 18.11
CA PHE A 94 36.56 9.47 19.33
C PHE A 94 38.01 9.00 19.41
N ARG A 95 38.51 8.38 18.32
CA ARG A 95 39.88 7.85 18.24
C ARG A 95 40.90 8.98 18.34
N ASP A 96 40.66 10.12 17.69
CA ASP A 96 41.52 11.30 17.78
C ASP A 96 41.50 11.91 19.19
N SER A 97 40.34 11.96 19.86
CA SER A 97 40.26 12.44 21.25
C SER A 97 41.01 11.49 22.20
N LEU A 98 40.97 10.19 21.96
CA LEU A 98 41.69 9.18 22.74
C LEU A 98 43.21 9.31 22.50
N ARG A 99 43.66 9.50 21.25
CA ARG A 99 45.06 9.79 20.91
C ARG A 99 45.57 11.03 21.64
N LEU A 100 44.78 12.10 21.64
CA LEU A 100 45.10 13.33 22.32
C LEU A 100 45.20 13.14 23.84
N ARG A 101 44.23 12.47 24.46
CA ARG A 101 44.27 12.15 25.91
C ARG A 101 45.47 11.30 26.28
N ILE A 102 45.82 10.32 25.45
CA ILE A 102 47.01 9.49 25.64
C ILE A 102 48.28 10.33 25.52
N ALA A 103 48.35 11.24 24.54
CA ALA A 103 49.50 12.12 24.37
C ALA A 103 49.73 12.99 25.61
N LEU A 104 48.68 13.68 26.08
CA LEU A 104 48.74 14.55 27.26
C LEU A 104 49.05 13.77 28.55
N ALA A 105 48.39 12.63 28.77
CA ALA A 105 48.64 11.79 29.94
C ALA A 105 50.05 11.18 29.92
N THR A 106 50.56 10.80 28.75
CA THR A 106 51.93 10.28 28.61
C THR A 106 52.93 11.37 28.93
N GLU A 107 52.74 12.55 28.36
CA GLU A 107 53.56 13.73 28.58
C GLU A 107 53.66 14.06 30.10
N GLU A 108 52.53 14.15 30.80
CA GLU A 108 52.47 14.34 32.25
C GLU A 108 53.23 13.25 33.03
N ARG A 109 53.02 11.97 32.69
CA ARG A 109 53.63 10.84 33.40
C ARG A 109 55.13 10.73 33.17
N LEU A 110 55.63 11.09 31.98
CA LEU A 110 57.05 11.06 31.68
C LEU A 110 57.82 12.12 32.47
N ARG A 111 57.25 13.30 32.73
CA ARG A 111 57.88 14.32 33.60
C ARG A 111 58.23 13.80 34.99
N ALA A 112 57.41 12.91 35.52
CA ALA A 112 57.61 12.34 36.86
C ALA A 112 58.75 11.31 36.90
N ILE A 113 59.27 10.88 35.74
CA ILE A 113 60.34 9.88 35.65
C ILE A 113 61.68 10.51 36.02
N SER A 114 62.27 9.98 37.09
CA SER A 114 63.64 10.27 37.49
C SER A 114 64.33 8.97 37.91
N ALA A 115 65.18 8.45 37.03
CA ALA A 115 66.00 7.27 37.33
C ALA A 115 67.40 7.71 37.78
N ARG A 116 67.87 7.22 38.93
CA ARG A 116 69.19 7.54 39.47
C ARG A 116 70.04 6.29 39.61
N ARG A 117 71.29 6.35 39.13
CA ARG A 117 72.30 5.31 39.39
C ARG A 117 73.71 5.90 39.43
N GLY A 118 74.36 5.79 40.60
CA GLY A 118 75.77 6.15 40.78
C GLY A 118 76.15 7.54 40.25
N GLY A 119 75.36 8.59 40.57
CA GLY A 119 75.60 9.97 40.12
C GLY A 119 75.00 10.34 38.76
N VAL A 120 74.50 9.37 37.99
CA VAL A 120 73.76 9.62 36.73
C VAL A 120 72.26 9.77 37.01
N HIS A 121 71.63 10.77 36.41
CA HIS A 121 70.20 11.04 36.48
C HIS A 121 69.61 10.96 35.07
N ALA A 122 68.74 10.00 34.81
CA ALA A 122 68.03 9.86 33.55
C ALA A 122 66.57 10.29 33.68
N THR A 123 66.08 11.01 32.68
CA THR A 123 64.72 11.55 32.59
C THR A 123 64.14 11.21 31.21
N ALA A 124 62.83 11.05 31.12
CA ALA A 124 62.12 10.89 29.86
C ALA A 124 61.14 12.06 29.66
N SER A 125 60.94 12.51 28.42
CA SER A 125 60.03 13.63 28.13
C SER A 125 59.53 13.61 26.69
N ILE A 126 58.36 14.19 26.47
CA ILE A 126 57.82 14.56 25.15
C ILE A 126 57.57 16.08 25.19
N PRO A 127 57.70 16.81 24.06
CA PRO A 127 57.40 18.24 24.02
C PRO A 127 55.96 18.55 24.42
N ARG A 128 55.76 19.56 25.29
CA ARG A 128 54.42 20.09 25.58
C ARG A 128 53.83 20.74 24.33
N PRO A 129 52.54 20.54 24.07
CA PRO A 129 51.81 21.42 23.17
C PRO A 129 51.65 22.80 23.81
N THR A 130 51.81 23.87 23.01
CA THR A 130 51.60 25.28 23.43
C THR A 130 50.72 26.08 22.46
N ASN A 131 50.39 25.48 21.33
CA ASN A 131 49.53 26.03 20.29
C ASN A 131 48.96 24.89 19.43
N GLU A 132 48.01 25.21 18.55
CA GLU A 132 47.31 24.23 17.70
C GLU A 132 48.25 23.31 16.90
N SER A 133 49.34 23.86 16.33
CA SER A 133 50.27 23.06 15.52
C SER A 133 51.04 22.02 16.34
N THR A 134 51.47 22.41 17.54
CA THR A 134 52.14 21.52 18.48
C THR A 134 51.17 20.53 19.14
N LEU A 135 49.90 20.89 19.30
CA LEU A 135 48.83 20.01 19.78
C LEU A 135 48.53 18.90 18.78
N ARG A 136 48.40 19.27 17.49
CA ARG A 136 48.29 18.31 16.39
C ARG A 136 49.50 17.39 16.32
N SER A 137 50.71 17.95 16.45
CA SER A 137 51.94 17.15 16.52
C SER A 137 51.98 16.19 17.71
N ALA A 138 51.42 16.57 18.87
CA ALA A 138 51.34 15.70 20.04
C ALA A 138 50.38 14.51 19.81
N MET A 139 49.23 14.77 19.17
CA MET A 139 48.28 13.73 18.77
C MET A 139 48.88 12.79 17.72
N ASP A 140 49.59 13.34 16.73
CA ASP A 140 50.17 12.58 15.61
C ASP A 140 51.24 11.57 16.07
N ARG A 141 51.96 11.85 17.16
CA ARG A 141 52.93 10.92 17.79
C ARG A 141 52.30 9.66 18.38
N VAL A 142 50.99 9.65 18.59
CA VAL A 142 50.27 8.51 19.16
C VAL A 142 49.54 7.81 18.03
N SER A 143 49.72 6.50 17.87
CA SER A 143 48.89 5.67 16.99
C SER A 143 48.16 4.60 17.79
N LEU A 144 46.93 4.27 17.36
CA LEU A 144 46.05 3.32 18.04
C LEU A 144 45.70 2.18 17.10
N ASP A 145 45.82 0.95 17.58
CA ASP A 145 45.32 -0.25 16.93
C ASP A 145 44.46 -1.06 17.92
N GLY A 146 43.30 -1.54 17.46
CA GLY A 146 42.49 -2.49 18.20
C GLY A 146 42.86 -3.93 17.83
N ARG A 147 43.08 -4.78 18.83
CA ARG A 147 43.20 -6.24 18.67
C ARG A 147 42.14 -6.95 19.53
N GLU A 148 41.97 -8.25 19.30
CA GLU A 148 40.99 -9.07 20.05
C GLU A 148 39.60 -8.42 20.00
N ASN A 149 39.14 -8.09 18.78
CA ASN A 149 37.88 -7.37 18.52
C ASN A 149 37.69 -6.07 19.35
N GLY A 150 38.79 -5.34 19.59
CA GLY A 150 38.79 -4.07 20.31
C GLY A 150 38.89 -4.20 21.83
N THR A 151 39.12 -5.39 22.37
CA THR A 151 39.33 -5.64 23.81
C THR A 151 40.79 -5.48 24.26
N MET A 152 41.71 -5.38 23.31
CA MET A 152 43.10 -4.99 23.53
C MET A 152 43.43 -3.75 22.70
N LEU A 153 43.84 -2.67 23.36
CA LEU A 153 44.33 -1.44 22.75
C LEU A 153 45.87 -1.51 22.64
N VAL A 154 46.39 -1.46 21.41
CA VAL A 154 47.82 -1.34 21.13
C VAL A 154 48.11 0.11 20.80
N VAL A 155 49.01 0.72 21.56
CA VAL A 155 49.36 2.13 21.43
C VAL A 155 50.84 2.24 21.12
N THR A 156 51.18 2.96 20.06
CA THR A 156 52.57 3.35 19.78
C THR A 156 52.74 4.83 20.05
N VAL A 157 53.76 5.19 20.82
CA VAL A 157 54.14 6.58 21.10
C VAL A 157 55.54 6.82 20.56
N GLU A 158 55.63 7.76 19.63
CA GLU A 158 56.87 8.15 18.93
C GLU A 158 57.52 9.39 19.56
N ASP A 159 58.81 9.58 19.28
CA ASP A 159 59.60 10.76 19.67
C ASP A 159 59.68 11.03 21.19
N ILE A 160 59.85 9.99 22.00
CA ILE A 160 60.13 10.12 23.44
C ILE A 160 61.63 10.41 23.64
N ALA A 161 61.98 11.56 24.17
CA ALA A 161 63.37 11.90 24.47
C ALA A 161 63.77 11.36 25.86
N VAL A 162 64.76 10.48 25.90
CA VAL A 162 65.40 9.98 27.13
C VAL A 162 66.79 10.61 27.24
N SER A 163 66.98 11.44 28.26
CA SER A 163 68.26 12.14 28.49
C SER A 163 68.87 11.72 29.81
N ALA A 164 70.18 11.45 29.82
CA ALA A 164 70.94 11.17 31.04
C ALA A 164 71.93 12.31 31.32
N GLN A 165 72.01 12.73 32.57
CA GLN A 165 72.92 13.77 33.04
C GLN A 165 73.81 13.24 34.16
N ARG A 166 75.06 13.69 34.19
CA ARG A 166 76.03 13.46 35.26
C ARG A 166 76.66 14.78 35.62
N ASP A 167 76.60 15.15 36.89
CA ASP A 167 77.17 16.41 37.42
C ASP A 167 76.73 17.65 36.59
N GLY A 168 75.48 17.67 36.15
CA GLY A 168 74.90 18.74 35.32
C GLY A 168 75.28 18.72 33.84
N THR A 169 76.10 17.76 33.40
CA THR A 169 76.48 17.60 31.98
C THR A 169 75.66 16.47 31.36
N ARG A 170 75.05 16.72 30.19
CA ARG A 170 74.31 15.70 29.43
C ARG A 170 75.30 14.67 28.88
N VAL A 171 75.10 13.40 29.22
CA VAL A 171 75.97 12.27 28.88
C VAL A 171 75.32 11.25 27.94
N ALA A 172 73.99 11.28 27.80
CA ALA A 172 73.24 10.53 26.77
C ALA A 172 71.96 11.27 26.38
N ASP A 173 71.53 11.09 25.13
CA ASP A 173 70.30 11.63 24.56
C ASP A 173 69.81 10.66 23.47
N GLU A 174 68.68 10.01 23.72
CA GLU A 174 68.11 9.01 22.82
C GLU A 174 66.64 9.33 22.54
N SER A 175 66.24 9.18 21.27
CA SER A 175 64.82 9.17 20.90
C SER A 175 64.31 7.74 20.90
N LEU A 176 63.20 7.51 21.60
CA LEU A 176 62.58 6.21 21.80
C LEU A 176 61.18 6.22 21.18
N THR A 177 60.84 5.10 20.52
CA THR A 177 59.46 4.74 20.21
C THR A 177 59.08 3.55 21.08
N THR A 178 57.96 3.64 21.79
CA THR A 178 57.43 2.54 22.61
C THR A 178 56.07 2.09 22.09
N THR A 179 55.86 0.77 22.03
CA THR A 179 54.57 0.17 21.71
C THR A 179 54.10 -0.65 22.90
N VAL A 180 52.94 -0.28 23.44
CA VAL A 180 52.34 -0.94 24.60
C VAL A 180 50.99 -1.54 24.26
N GLY A 181 50.79 -2.80 24.66
CA GLY A 181 49.48 -3.46 24.62
C GLY A 181 48.78 -3.35 25.97
N VAL A 182 47.57 -2.81 25.99
CA VAL A 182 46.73 -2.67 27.19
C VAL A 182 45.40 -3.37 26.94
N ARG A 183 45.05 -4.33 27.81
CA ARG A 183 43.75 -5.00 27.78
C ARG A 183 42.67 -4.09 28.35
N THR A 184 42.08 -3.30 27.47
CA THR A 184 41.01 -2.36 27.76
C THR A 184 39.99 -2.38 26.62
N PRO A 185 38.68 -2.52 26.92
CA PRO A 185 37.64 -2.68 25.90
C PRO A 185 37.12 -1.34 25.35
N VAL A 186 37.88 -0.25 25.49
CA VAL A 186 37.42 1.11 25.11
C VAL A 186 37.00 1.23 23.65
N LEU A 187 37.76 0.64 22.71
CA LEU A 187 37.41 0.63 21.29
C LEU A 187 36.21 -0.29 21.03
N ALA A 188 36.21 -1.48 21.64
CA ALA A 188 35.11 -2.44 21.57
C ALA A 188 33.77 -1.87 22.07
N LEU A 189 33.79 -1.04 23.11
CA LEU A 189 32.61 -0.37 23.66
C LEU A 189 32.12 0.73 22.73
N HIS A 190 33.03 1.59 22.24
CA HIS A 190 32.69 2.66 21.30
C HIS A 190 32.13 2.11 19.99
N ASP A 191 32.84 1.19 19.32
CA ASP A 191 32.44 0.65 18.02
C ASP A 191 31.10 -0.12 18.09
N ARG A 192 30.82 -0.80 19.20
CA ARG A 192 29.51 -1.46 19.43
C ARG A 192 28.41 -0.46 19.70
N THR A 193 28.67 0.61 20.46
CA THR A 193 27.67 1.65 20.72
C THR A 193 27.33 2.42 19.43
N GLU A 194 28.33 2.75 18.62
CA GLU A 194 28.13 3.33 17.27
C GLU A 194 27.35 2.39 16.34
N THR A 195 27.60 1.08 16.44
CA THR A 195 26.85 0.09 15.65
C THR A 195 25.41 -0.07 16.16
N PHE A 196 25.19 0.06 17.45
CA PHE A 196 23.87 0.05 18.06
C PHE A 196 23.06 1.26 17.56
N GLU A 197 23.60 2.47 17.70
CA GLU A 197 22.99 3.72 17.23
C GLU A 197 22.66 3.65 15.73
N ARG A 198 23.61 3.24 14.89
CA ARG A 198 23.37 3.06 13.44
C ARG A 198 22.28 2.05 13.10
N ARG A 199 22.10 0.99 13.90
CA ARG A 199 21.05 -0.01 13.67
C ARG A 199 19.67 0.45 14.15
N LEU A 200 19.62 1.38 15.10
CA LEU A 200 18.38 2.03 15.49
C LEU A 200 17.93 3.00 14.40
N ASP A 201 18.87 3.75 13.82
CA ASP A 201 18.61 4.85 12.87
C ASP A 201 18.50 4.41 11.40
N ALA A 202 19.02 3.24 11.04
CA ALA A 202 18.90 2.73 9.67
C ALA A 202 17.47 2.24 9.38
N GLY A 203 17.01 2.44 8.14
CA GLY A 203 15.77 1.82 7.63
C GLY A 203 15.92 0.31 7.43
N ALA A 204 14.81 -0.42 7.35
CA ALA A 204 14.82 -1.89 7.23
C ALA A 204 15.66 -2.40 6.06
N THR A 205 15.65 -1.72 4.91
CA THR A 205 16.45 -2.09 3.72
C THR A 205 17.95 -2.03 3.94
N ASP A 206 18.42 -1.21 4.88
CA ASP A 206 19.84 -0.98 5.18
C ASP A 206 20.31 -1.72 6.44
N GLY A 207 19.52 -2.69 6.91
CA GLY A 207 19.83 -3.49 8.10
C GLY A 207 19.33 -2.87 9.42
N GLY A 208 18.42 -1.90 9.32
CA GLY A 208 17.67 -1.31 10.43
C GLY A 208 16.86 -2.34 11.20
N THR A 209 17.24 -2.61 12.43
CA THR A 209 16.52 -3.61 13.26
C THR A 209 15.33 -2.98 13.96
N LEU A 210 15.46 -1.72 14.38
CA LEU A 210 14.38 -0.98 15.02
C LEU A 210 13.24 -0.74 14.02
N ASP A 211 13.56 -0.14 12.87
CA ASP A 211 12.60 0.13 11.79
C ASP A 211 11.83 -1.13 11.36
N ALA A 212 12.55 -2.24 11.12
CA ALA A 212 11.92 -3.51 10.76
C ALA A 212 10.99 -4.06 11.85
N THR A 213 11.35 -3.89 13.12
CA THR A 213 10.55 -4.33 14.26
C THR A 213 9.29 -3.49 14.41
N VAL A 214 9.44 -2.16 14.38
CA VAL A 214 8.33 -1.20 14.48
C VAL A 214 7.34 -1.41 13.34
N THR A 215 7.82 -1.43 12.10
CA THR A 215 7.01 -1.70 10.90
C THR A 215 6.23 -3.00 11.05
N THR A 216 6.90 -4.12 11.33
CA THR A 216 6.24 -5.43 11.40
C THR A 216 5.21 -5.51 12.52
N ALA A 217 5.55 -4.99 13.71
CA ALA A 217 4.68 -5.05 14.88
C ALA A 217 3.43 -4.17 14.69
N LEU A 218 3.58 -2.97 14.15
CA LEU A 218 2.45 -2.07 13.89
C LEU A 218 1.57 -2.58 12.76
N TRP A 219 2.14 -3.16 11.69
CA TRP A 219 1.34 -3.84 10.66
C TRP A 219 0.52 -5.00 11.24
N ALA A 220 1.10 -5.82 12.11
CA ALA A 220 0.38 -6.91 12.78
C ALA A 220 -0.77 -6.39 13.64
N ALA A 221 -0.52 -5.34 14.43
CA ALA A 221 -1.54 -4.70 15.25
C ALA A 221 -2.66 -4.10 14.40
N ALA A 222 -2.30 -3.32 13.36
CA ALA A 222 -3.26 -2.63 12.51
C ALA A 222 -4.15 -3.60 11.73
N TRP A 223 -3.58 -4.68 11.18
CA TRP A 223 -4.36 -5.68 10.46
C TRP A 223 -5.30 -6.44 11.39
N THR A 224 -4.83 -6.83 12.57
CA THR A 224 -5.66 -7.53 13.55
C THR A 224 -6.79 -6.62 14.03
N ARG A 225 -6.44 -5.43 14.51
CA ARG A 225 -7.40 -4.45 15.06
C ARG A 225 -8.34 -3.91 13.98
N GLY A 226 -7.86 -3.68 12.76
CA GLY A 226 -8.69 -3.22 11.65
C GLY A 226 -9.72 -4.26 11.21
N TRP A 227 -9.34 -5.54 11.12
CA TRP A 227 -10.30 -6.62 10.85
C TRP A 227 -11.25 -6.89 12.02
N SER A 228 -10.79 -6.74 13.26
CA SER A 228 -11.66 -6.78 14.44
C SER A 228 -12.66 -5.61 14.47
N GLN A 229 -12.22 -4.41 14.10
CA GLN A 229 -13.09 -3.24 13.98
C GLN A 229 -14.14 -3.46 12.89
N TYR A 230 -13.72 -3.93 11.72
CA TYR A 230 -14.63 -4.34 10.65
C TYR A 230 -15.67 -5.37 11.13
N ALA A 231 -15.26 -6.33 11.96
CA ALA A 231 -16.13 -7.32 12.57
C ALA A 231 -17.02 -6.78 13.71
N GLY A 232 -16.88 -5.50 14.10
CA GLY A 232 -17.72 -4.81 15.08
C GLY A 232 -17.15 -4.67 16.49
N ALA A 233 -15.86 -4.94 16.70
CA ALA A 233 -15.20 -4.68 17.99
C ALA A 233 -15.14 -3.16 18.30
N PRO A 234 -15.22 -2.72 19.57
CA PRO A 234 -15.16 -1.31 19.97
C PRO A 234 -13.72 -0.77 19.90
N ILE A 235 -13.17 -0.72 18.69
CA ILE A 235 -11.84 -0.18 18.42
C ILE A 235 -12.01 1.20 17.83
N GLU A 236 -11.55 2.21 18.55
CA GLU A 236 -11.67 3.62 18.13
C GLU A 236 -10.39 4.16 17.53
N ASN A 237 -9.25 3.62 17.96
CA ASN A 237 -7.93 3.93 17.46
C ASN A 237 -7.22 2.60 17.14
N ILE A 238 -7.00 2.33 15.87
CA ILE A 238 -6.36 1.10 15.38
C ILE A 238 -4.87 1.12 15.70
N VAL A 239 -4.19 2.25 15.48
CA VAL A 239 -2.74 2.39 15.68
C VAL A 239 -2.44 3.63 16.52
N SER A 240 -2.48 3.52 17.85
CA SER A 240 -2.10 4.65 18.72
C SER A 240 -0.59 4.82 18.90
N ASN A 241 -0.17 6.00 19.38
CA ASN A 241 1.22 6.25 19.78
C ASN A 241 1.71 5.26 20.85
N GLU A 242 0.83 4.75 21.72
CA GLU A 242 1.20 3.73 22.71
C GLU A 242 1.66 2.41 22.05
N HIS A 243 1.06 2.02 20.92
CA HIS A 243 1.53 0.86 20.16
C HIS A 243 2.91 1.13 19.54
N ALA A 244 3.10 2.34 18.99
CA ALA A 244 4.39 2.76 18.44
C ALA A 244 5.48 2.74 19.51
N ALA A 245 5.21 3.30 20.70
CA ALA A 245 6.13 3.28 21.83
C ALA A 245 6.50 1.86 22.29
N LEU A 246 5.51 0.96 22.37
CA LEU A 246 5.77 -0.43 22.74
C LEU A 246 6.64 -1.14 21.69
N ALA A 247 6.33 -0.95 20.41
CA ALA A 247 7.08 -1.54 19.31
C ALA A 247 8.53 -1.00 19.25
N THR A 248 8.71 0.31 19.46
CA THR A 248 10.03 0.95 19.53
C THR A 248 10.87 0.40 20.67
N ASN A 249 10.33 0.36 21.90
CA ASN A 249 11.08 -0.16 23.05
C ASN A 249 11.45 -1.65 22.89
N ALA A 250 10.57 -2.45 22.27
CA ALA A 250 10.90 -3.83 21.94
C ALA A 250 12.00 -3.95 20.85
N GLY A 251 11.95 -3.11 19.82
CA GLY A 251 12.98 -3.05 18.78
C GLY A 251 14.34 -2.58 19.29
N VAL A 252 14.36 -1.66 20.26
CA VAL A 252 15.58 -1.25 20.99
C VAL A 252 16.21 -2.48 21.68
N LEU A 253 15.44 -3.24 22.46
CA LEU A 253 15.93 -4.43 23.17
C LEU A 253 16.43 -5.52 22.20
N LEU A 254 15.78 -5.69 21.06
CA LEU A 254 16.25 -6.59 20.01
C LEU A 254 17.59 -6.11 19.43
N THR A 255 17.71 -4.81 19.17
CA THR A 255 18.93 -4.20 18.65
C THR A 255 20.09 -4.30 19.65
N GLU A 256 19.81 -4.15 20.95
CA GLU A 256 20.78 -4.40 22.03
C GLU A 256 21.25 -5.86 22.02
N GLN A 257 20.30 -6.80 21.98
CA GLN A 257 20.58 -8.23 21.96
C GLN A 257 21.45 -8.61 20.75
N GLN A 258 21.18 -8.03 19.57
CA GLN A 258 21.94 -8.27 18.35
C GLN A 258 23.32 -7.59 18.32
N THR A 259 23.53 -6.53 19.10
CA THR A 259 24.76 -5.72 19.07
C THR A 259 25.72 -6.07 20.22
N PHE A 260 25.18 -6.20 21.43
CA PHE A 260 25.94 -6.50 22.64
C PHE A 260 25.89 -7.99 23.03
N GLY A 261 24.97 -8.77 22.44
CA GLY A 261 24.72 -10.16 22.82
C GLY A 261 23.88 -10.32 24.09
N THR A 262 23.45 -9.20 24.68
CA THR A 262 22.55 -9.12 25.83
C THR A 262 21.70 -7.86 25.74
N SER A 263 20.52 -7.89 26.34
CA SER A 263 19.65 -6.72 26.53
C SER A 263 19.55 -6.33 28.02
N ASP A 264 19.21 -5.06 28.25
CA ASP A 264 18.95 -4.52 29.59
C ASP A 264 17.81 -5.29 30.27
N ALA A 265 18.07 -5.78 31.48
CA ALA A 265 17.13 -6.62 32.22
C ALA A 265 15.95 -5.85 32.81
N ASP A 266 16.20 -4.63 33.25
CA ASP A 266 15.20 -3.76 33.85
C ASP A 266 14.31 -3.18 32.75
N ALA A 267 14.89 -2.83 31.60
CA ALA A 267 14.17 -2.43 30.40
C ALA A 267 13.27 -3.56 29.86
N ARG A 268 13.76 -4.81 29.80
CA ARG A 268 12.92 -5.98 29.46
C ARG A 268 11.72 -6.15 30.39
N ALA A 269 11.93 -5.99 31.69
CA ALA A 269 10.84 -6.07 32.66
C ALA A 269 9.83 -4.91 32.49
N ALA A 270 10.31 -3.71 32.12
CA ALA A 270 9.46 -2.56 31.83
C ALA A 270 8.62 -2.77 30.56
N VAL A 271 9.22 -3.24 29.47
CA VAL A 271 8.50 -3.58 28.23
C VAL A 271 7.47 -4.68 28.48
N GLY A 272 7.80 -5.71 29.27
CA GLY A 272 6.82 -6.74 29.65
C GLY A 272 5.62 -6.18 30.41
N ARG A 273 5.82 -5.26 31.36
CA ARG A 273 4.73 -4.56 32.05
C ARG A 273 3.92 -3.66 31.11
N ALA A 274 4.59 -2.94 30.21
CA ALA A 274 3.95 -2.09 29.21
C ALA A 274 3.10 -2.93 28.24
N ALA A 275 3.62 -4.06 27.74
CA ALA A 275 2.89 -4.99 26.88
C ALA A 275 1.62 -5.53 27.57
N VAL A 276 1.69 -5.90 28.85
CA VAL A 276 0.51 -6.29 29.64
C VAL A 276 -0.47 -5.13 29.73
N ARG A 277 -0.02 -3.90 30.00
CA ARG A 277 -0.90 -2.73 30.08
C ARG A 277 -1.60 -2.41 28.75
N THR A 278 -0.84 -2.37 27.65
CA THR A 278 -1.36 -2.13 26.29
C THR A 278 -2.28 -3.27 25.84
N GLY A 279 -1.94 -4.51 26.17
CA GLY A 279 -2.76 -5.69 25.90
C GLY A 279 -4.05 -5.73 26.71
N VAL A 280 -4.01 -5.37 28.01
CA VAL A 280 -5.20 -5.25 28.87
C VAL A 280 -6.12 -4.14 28.38
N ARG A 281 -5.59 -2.96 28.05
CA ARG A 281 -6.39 -1.88 27.43
C ARG A 281 -7.03 -2.33 26.10
N SER A 282 -6.30 -3.10 25.29
CA SER A 282 -6.81 -3.65 24.04
C SER A 282 -7.83 -4.79 24.24
N LEU A 283 -7.75 -5.55 25.34
CA LEU A 283 -8.72 -6.58 25.74
C LEU A 283 -10.01 -5.97 26.29
N LEU A 284 -9.88 -4.90 27.07
CA LEU A 284 -11.03 -4.19 27.65
C LEU A 284 -11.84 -3.52 26.54
N SER A 285 -11.18 -3.01 25.48
CA SER A 285 -11.84 -2.63 24.22
C SER A 285 -12.27 -3.82 23.34
N GLN A 286 -12.33 -5.07 23.84
CA GLN A 286 -12.67 -6.27 23.07
C GLN A 286 -13.47 -7.28 23.91
N THR A 287 -14.68 -6.93 24.35
CA THR A 287 -15.63 -7.93 24.85
C THR A 287 -16.27 -8.70 23.67
N GLY A 288 -15.45 -9.57 23.05
CA GLY A 288 -15.83 -10.42 21.91
C GLY A 288 -14.69 -11.28 21.32
N ALA A 289 -13.91 -11.98 22.15
CA ALA A 289 -13.02 -13.12 21.88
C ALA A 289 -11.98 -13.10 20.71
N ASN A 290 -10.71 -13.39 21.10
CA ASN A 290 -9.54 -13.88 20.32
C ASN A 290 -8.53 -12.90 19.69
N GLY A 291 -8.58 -11.57 19.90
CA GLY A 291 -7.69 -10.62 19.20
C GLY A 291 -6.43 -10.10 19.93
N ALA A 292 -6.39 -10.12 21.27
CA ALA A 292 -5.42 -9.30 21.99
C ALA A 292 -3.98 -9.79 22.19
N PRO A 293 -3.60 -11.07 22.04
CA PRO A 293 -2.19 -11.44 22.17
C PRO A 293 -1.36 -11.05 20.93
N ALA A 294 -1.97 -10.63 19.81
CA ALA A 294 -1.27 -10.47 18.53
C ALA A 294 -0.12 -9.44 18.48
N LEU A 295 -0.22 -8.27 19.15
CA LEU A 295 0.94 -7.35 19.21
C LEU A 295 2.05 -7.93 20.09
N ALA A 296 1.70 -8.55 21.23
CA ALA A 296 2.69 -9.24 22.07
C ALA A 296 3.32 -10.45 21.36
N ASP A 297 2.55 -11.16 20.53
CA ASP A 297 2.98 -12.31 19.71
C ASP A 297 3.77 -11.87 18.47
N ALA A 298 3.53 -10.66 17.95
CA ALA A 298 4.28 -10.07 16.83
C ALA A 298 5.62 -9.47 17.28
N LEU A 299 5.79 -9.19 18.58
CA LEU A 299 7.05 -8.76 19.14
C LEU A 299 7.97 -9.97 19.38
N PRO A 300 9.24 -9.91 18.95
CA PRO A 300 10.18 -11.00 19.19
C PRO A 300 10.45 -11.17 20.69
N ALA A 301 10.33 -12.42 21.18
CA ALA A 301 10.62 -12.75 22.57
C ALA A 301 12.12 -12.52 22.86
N PRO A 302 12.48 -11.71 23.87
CA PRO A 302 13.86 -11.26 24.01
C PRO A 302 14.84 -12.32 24.55
N ASN A 303 14.40 -13.54 24.92
CA ASN A 303 15.24 -14.49 25.67
C ASN A 303 15.09 -16.00 25.38
N GLU A 304 14.26 -16.46 24.43
CA GLU A 304 14.16 -17.90 24.14
C GLU A 304 14.80 -18.26 22.79
N VAL A 305 15.69 -19.25 22.84
CA VAL A 305 16.48 -19.77 21.71
C VAL A 305 15.70 -20.87 20.96
N ASP A 306 14.50 -21.19 21.42
CA ASP A 306 13.57 -22.08 20.71
C ASP A 306 12.68 -21.24 19.78
N ASP A 307 12.38 -21.80 18.61
CA ASP A 307 11.80 -21.13 17.44
C ASP A 307 10.87 -19.96 17.83
N PRO A 308 11.21 -18.70 17.46
CA PRO A 308 10.32 -17.58 17.73
C PRO A 308 8.96 -17.91 17.10
N PRO A 309 7.82 -17.63 17.77
CA PRO A 309 6.53 -17.78 17.13
C PRO A 309 6.57 -17.00 15.81
N SER A 310 6.26 -17.69 14.72
CA SER A 310 6.17 -17.06 13.41
C SER A 310 5.20 -15.88 13.53
N SER A 311 5.65 -14.69 13.17
CA SER A 311 4.82 -13.49 13.13
C SER A 311 3.62 -13.72 12.22
N THR A 312 2.48 -14.08 12.80
CA THR A 312 1.25 -14.25 12.03
C THR A 312 0.57 -12.91 11.91
N ILE A 313 1.13 -12.04 11.06
CA ILE A 313 0.29 -11.08 10.36
C ILE A 313 -0.69 -11.94 9.56
N PRO A 314 -2.02 -11.76 9.69
CA PRO A 314 -2.99 -12.52 8.92
C PRO A 314 -2.78 -12.30 7.41
N THR A 315 -1.93 -13.12 6.78
CA THR A 315 -1.61 -13.05 5.35
C THR A 315 -2.69 -13.68 4.49
N ASP A 316 -3.52 -14.52 5.11
CA ASP A 316 -4.62 -15.26 4.47
C ASP A 316 -5.93 -14.44 4.43
N GLN A 317 -5.92 -13.16 4.82
CA GLN A 317 -7.11 -12.33 4.73
C GLN A 317 -7.47 -12.03 3.27
N THR A 318 -8.70 -12.36 2.90
CA THR A 318 -9.19 -12.22 1.54
C THR A 318 -10.48 -11.43 1.47
N ILE A 319 -10.68 -10.75 0.35
CA ILE A 319 -11.90 -10.03 0.01
C ILE A 319 -12.61 -10.81 -1.10
N GLU A 320 -13.89 -11.09 -0.91
CA GLU A 320 -14.74 -11.68 -1.93
C GLU A 320 -15.46 -10.58 -2.70
N ALA A 321 -15.17 -10.47 -4.00
CA ALA A 321 -15.88 -9.58 -4.91
C ALA A 321 -16.85 -10.39 -5.78
N ALA A 322 -18.12 -10.02 -5.80
CA ALA A 322 -19.15 -10.70 -6.58
C ALA A 322 -19.68 -9.83 -7.73
N VAL A 323 -20.10 -10.47 -8.82
CA VAL A 323 -20.79 -9.78 -9.92
C VAL A 323 -22.11 -9.20 -9.44
N GLY A 324 -22.86 -9.97 -8.62
CA GLY A 324 -23.96 -9.51 -7.76
C GLY A 324 -24.73 -8.31 -8.28
N SER A 325 -24.38 -7.13 -7.78
CA SER A 325 -25.09 -5.89 -8.09
C SER A 325 -24.88 -5.36 -9.51
N ALA A 326 -23.80 -5.71 -10.20
CA ALA A 326 -23.61 -5.39 -11.62
C ALA A 326 -24.58 -6.22 -12.47
N ALA A 327 -24.76 -7.50 -12.12
CA ALA A 327 -25.76 -8.37 -12.73
C ALA A 327 -27.19 -7.86 -12.46
N ASP A 328 -27.49 -7.44 -11.23
CA ASP A 328 -28.80 -6.87 -10.87
C ASP A 328 -29.12 -5.62 -11.71
N HIS A 329 -28.17 -4.68 -11.80
CA HIS A 329 -28.33 -3.45 -12.58
C HIS A 329 -28.49 -3.73 -14.07
N ALA A 330 -27.65 -4.61 -14.63
CA ALA A 330 -27.72 -4.99 -16.05
C ALA A 330 -29.05 -5.66 -16.42
N LEU A 331 -29.62 -6.47 -15.52
CA LEU A 331 -30.93 -7.09 -15.72
C LEU A 331 -32.03 -6.03 -15.77
N VAL A 332 -32.08 -5.14 -14.79
CA VAL A 332 -33.06 -4.03 -14.73
C VAL A 332 -32.91 -3.12 -15.95
N SER A 333 -31.67 -2.75 -16.30
CA SER A 333 -31.36 -1.92 -17.46
C SER A 333 -31.84 -2.53 -18.78
N LEU A 334 -31.68 -3.84 -18.97
CA LEU A 334 -32.22 -4.54 -20.13
C LEU A 334 -33.75 -4.58 -20.10
N LEU A 335 -34.36 -4.93 -18.97
CA LEU A 335 -35.82 -5.02 -18.87
C LEU A 335 -36.52 -3.69 -19.16
N ASP A 336 -35.93 -2.57 -18.71
CA ASP A 336 -36.57 -1.26 -18.75
C ASP A 336 -36.00 -0.35 -19.86
N GLY A 337 -35.03 -0.82 -20.66
CA GLY A 337 -34.45 -0.07 -21.79
C GLY A 337 -33.60 1.12 -21.40
N THR A 338 -33.01 1.12 -20.21
CA THR A 338 -32.13 2.21 -19.78
C THR A 338 -30.71 1.97 -20.28
N GLY A 339 -30.10 2.94 -20.97
CA GLY A 339 -28.72 2.82 -21.46
C GLY A 339 -28.54 1.96 -22.72
N GLY A 340 -29.60 1.65 -23.45
CA GLY A 340 -29.57 0.90 -24.72
C GLY A 340 -30.93 0.23 -25.01
N ASP A 341 -30.94 -0.77 -25.90
CA ASP A 341 -32.15 -1.49 -26.33
C ASP A 341 -32.82 -2.24 -25.17
N SER A 342 -34.13 -2.09 -25.01
CA SER A 342 -34.90 -2.85 -24.02
C SER A 342 -34.98 -4.34 -24.39
N LEU A 343 -35.44 -5.18 -23.45
CA LEU A 343 -35.74 -6.58 -23.73
C LEU A 343 -36.68 -6.69 -24.95
N ASP A 344 -37.69 -5.84 -25.01
CA ASP A 344 -38.68 -5.85 -26.10
C ASP A 344 -38.09 -5.40 -27.43
N ASP A 345 -37.12 -4.48 -27.42
CA ASP A 345 -36.39 -4.03 -28.61
C ASP A 345 -35.48 -5.15 -29.13
N VAL A 346 -34.68 -5.78 -28.26
CA VAL A 346 -33.81 -6.91 -28.65
C VAL A 346 -34.63 -8.06 -29.23
N VAL A 347 -35.79 -8.36 -28.64
CA VAL A 347 -36.72 -9.37 -29.17
C VAL A 347 -37.34 -8.91 -30.49
N ALA A 348 -37.70 -7.63 -30.63
CA ALA A 348 -38.26 -7.09 -31.88
C ALA A 348 -37.26 -7.18 -33.04
N ASP A 349 -36.00 -6.83 -32.80
CA ASP A 349 -34.94 -6.88 -33.80
C ASP A 349 -34.63 -8.33 -34.20
N ALA A 350 -34.64 -9.27 -33.24
CA ALA A 350 -34.51 -10.69 -33.57
C ALA A 350 -35.64 -11.22 -34.48
N HIS A 351 -36.83 -10.63 -34.39
CA HIS A 351 -38.01 -10.94 -35.20
C HIS A 351 -38.11 -10.08 -36.47
N ARG A 352 -37.07 -9.32 -36.83
CA ARG A 352 -37.03 -8.55 -38.08
C ARG A 352 -36.08 -9.21 -39.08
N ALA A 353 -36.50 -9.21 -40.34
CA ALA A 353 -35.66 -9.55 -41.47
C ALA A 353 -35.93 -8.58 -42.60
N THR A 354 -35.02 -8.56 -43.56
CA THR A 354 -35.11 -7.79 -44.78
C THR A 354 -35.17 -8.74 -45.97
N VAL A 355 -36.14 -8.50 -46.85
CA VAL A 355 -36.27 -9.19 -48.14
C VAL A 355 -35.67 -8.28 -49.21
N SER A 356 -34.63 -8.75 -49.89
CA SER A 356 -33.90 -7.97 -50.90
C SER A 356 -33.63 -8.80 -52.16
N VAL A 357 -33.20 -8.11 -53.22
CA VAL A 357 -32.81 -8.74 -54.47
C VAL A 357 -31.30 -8.70 -54.60
N GLU A 358 -30.68 -9.87 -54.49
CA GLU A 358 -29.26 -10.08 -54.80
C GLU A 358 -29.10 -10.46 -56.26
N SER A 359 -28.10 -9.89 -56.93
CA SER A 359 -27.89 -10.17 -58.35
C SER A 359 -26.43 -10.13 -58.80
N ASP A 360 -26.10 -11.07 -59.69
CA ASP A 360 -24.84 -11.09 -60.44
C ASP A 360 -25.12 -10.77 -61.92
N VAL A 361 -24.58 -9.64 -62.37
CA VAL A 361 -24.78 -9.13 -63.74
C VAL A 361 -23.50 -9.24 -64.54
N HIS A 362 -23.53 -10.03 -65.62
CA HIS A 362 -22.37 -10.23 -66.48
C HIS A 362 -22.71 -10.04 -67.96
N VAL A 363 -22.02 -9.11 -68.62
CA VAL A 363 -22.18 -8.87 -70.06
C VAL A 363 -21.47 -9.98 -70.82
N VAL A 364 -22.25 -10.87 -71.43
CA VAL A 364 -21.76 -12.03 -72.19
C VAL A 364 -21.36 -11.63 -73.61
N GLN A 365 -22.08 -10.68 -74.20
CA GLN A 365 -21.80 -10.17 -75.54
C GLN A 365 -22.17 -8.70 -75.62
N HIS A 366 -21.30 -7.91 -76.24
CA HIS A 366 -21.59 -6.52 -76.60
C HIS A 366 -21.12 -6.30 -78.03
N THR A 367 -22.03 -5.92 -78.91
CA THR A 367 -21.75 -5.61 -80.31
C THR A 367 -22.39 -4.26 -80.60
N SER A 368 -21.64 -3.34 -81.18
CA SER A 368 -22.12 -2.01 -81.55
C SER A 368 -21.67 -1.75 -82.98
N ASP A 369 -22.58 -1.26 -83.81
CA ASP A 369 -22.25 -0.83 -85.17
C ASP A 369 -21.28 0.36 -85.09
N PRO A 370 -20.30 0.45 -86.02
CA PRO A 370 -19.41 1.61 -86.04
C PRO A 370 -20.23 2.88 -86.28
N PRO A 371 -19.88 4.00 -85.63
CA PRO A 371 -20.59 5.25 -85.83
C PRO A 371 -20.51 5.67 -87.30
N VAL A 372 -21.65 6.10 -87.85
CA VAL A 372 -21.72 6.53 -89.25
C VAL A 372 -21.20 7.96 -89.34
N ASP A 373 -20.09 8.15 -90.04
CA ASP A 373 -19.53 9.48 -90.34
C ASP A 373 -20.22 10.07 -91.57
N ALA A 374 -21.10 11.06 -91.35
CA ALA A 374 -21.78 11.79 -92.42
C ALA A 374 -20.84 12.77 -93.16
N GLY A 375 -19.63 13.02 -92.66
CA GLY A 375 -18.68 14.01 -93.18
C GLY A 375 -18.83 15.40 -92.54
N SER A 376 -17.76 16.20 -92.57
CA SER A 376 -17.66 17.48 -91.82
C SER A 376 -18.67 18.57 -92.21
N ASP A 377 -19.31 18.44 -93.37
CA ASP A 377 -20.24 19.43 -93.91
C ASP A 377 -21.68 19.22 -93.37
N TRP A 378 -21.97 18.08 -92.74
CA TRP A 378 -23.28 17.73 -92.20
C TRP A 378 -23.41 18.05 -90.71
N THR A 379 -24.53 18.65 -90.30
CA THR A 379 -24.81 18.95 -88.88
C THR A 379 -25.85 17.97 -88.32
N LEU A 380 -25.55 17.36 -87.18
CA LEU A 380 -26.52 16.53 -86.44
C LEU A 380 -27.64 17.43 -85.87
N VAL A 381 -28.88 17.17 -86.26
CA VAL A 381 -30.04 18.00 -85.85
C VAL A 381 -31.05 17.27 -84.99
N ASP A 382 -31.07 15.93 -85.05
CA ASP A 382 -31.90 15.12 -84.17
C ASP A 382 -31.23 13.78 -83.86
N THR A 383 -31.56 13.19 -82.71
CA THR A 383 -31.12 11.86 -82.33
C THR A 383 -32.24 11.20 -81.55
N THR A 384 -32.81 10.15 -82.13
CA THR A 384 -33.81 9.32 -81.48
C THR A 384 -33.20 7.95 -81.19
N THR A 385 -33.30 7.49 -79.95
CA THR A 385 -32.86 6.15 -79.56
C THR A 385 -34.07 5.32 -79.16
N GLU A 386 -34.28 4.21 -79.87
CA GLU A 386 -35.28 3.20 -79.52
C GLU A 386 -34.59 2.00 -78.86
N THR A 387 -35.03 1.66 -77.65
CA THR A 387 -34.50 0.51 -76.91
C THR A 387 -35.54 -0.60 -76.85
N THR A 388 -35.17 -1.79 -77.33
CA THR A 388 -35.97 -3.01 -77.21
C THR A 388 -35.21 -4.06 -76.41
N SER A 389 -35.89 -4.77 -75.50
CA SER A 389 -35.28 -5.83 -74.71
C SER A 389 -36.05 -7.14 -74.86
N SER A 390 -35.32 -8.25 -74.92
CA SER A 390 -35.88 -9.61 -74.94
C SER A 390 -35.16 -10.49 -73.94
N VAL A 391 -35.86 -11.46 -73.36
CA VAL A 391 -35.34 -12.28 -72.26
C VAL A 391 -35.41 -13.75 -72.62
N THR A 392 -34.41 -14.53 -72.22
CA THR A 392 -34.39 -15.98 -72.37
C THR A 392 -33.98 -16.65 -71.05
N THR A 393 -34.65 -17.74 -70.69
CA THR A 393 -34.34 -18.52 -69.48
C THR A 393 -32.99 -19.23 -69.57
N LEU A 394 -32.24 -19.24 -68.47
CA LEU A 394 -30.98 -19.98 -68.31
C LEU A 394 -31.08 -20.96 -67.14
N PRO A 395 -30.18 -21.97 -67.06
CA PRO A 395 -30.00 -22.74 -65.84
C PRO A 395 -29.68 -21.83 -64.65
N THR A 396 -30.45 -21.96 -63.57
CA THR A 396 -30.35 -21.14 -62.37
C THR A 396 -28.98 -21.28 -61.72
N ARG A 397 -28.36 -20.14 -61.46
CA ARG A 397 -27.23 -19.96 -60.56
C ARG A 397 -27.66 -18.97 -59.50
N THR A 398 -27.40 -19.32 -58.25
CA THR A 398 -27.68 -18.45 -57.11
C THR A 398 -26.46 -17.58 -56.85
N PRO A 399 -26.61 -16.26 -56.73
CA PRO A 399 -25.54 -15.38 -56.23
C PRO A 399 -24.99 -15.86 -54.89
N ALA A 400 -23.75 -15.49 -54.56
CA ALA A 400 -23.19 -15.77 -53.24
C ALA A 400 -23.90 -14.91 -52.19
N VAL A 401 -24.38 -15.53 -51.11
CA VAL A 401 -25.11 -14.87 -50.01
C VAL A 401 -24.39 -15.08 -48.68
N ALA A 402 -24.70 -14.24 -47.69
CA ALA A 402 -24.15 -14.40 -46.34
C ALA A 402 -24.67 -15.68 -45.65
N PRO A 403 -23.97 -16.21 -44.63
CA PRO A 403 -24.28 -17.53 -44.05
C PRO A 403 -25.65 -17.66 -43.36
N ASP A 404 -26.24 -16.56 -42.89
CA ASP A 404 -27.54 -16.47 -42.23
C ASP A 404 -28.66 -15.99 -43.18
N THR A 405 -28.31 -15.69 -44.42
CA THR A 405 -29.24 -15.35 -45.49
C THR A 405 -29.83 -16.61 -46.12
N VAL A 406 -31.15 -16.63 -46.30
CA VAL A 406 -31.83 -17.72 -47.02
C VAL A 406 -32.35 -17.22 -48.35
N VAL A 407 -32.14 -18.01 -49.39
CA VAL A 407 -32.63 -17.73 -50.74
C VAL A 407 -34.08 -18.22 -50.81
N ALA A 408 -35.03 -17.29 -50.88
CA ALA A 408 -36.45 -17.61 -51.02
C ALA A 408 -36.78 -18.09 -52.44
N SER A 409 -36.23 -17.41 -53.44
CA SER A 409 -36.37 -17.79 -54.85
C SER A 409 -35.19 -17.31 -55.68
N ALA A 410 -34.85 -18.00 -56.77
CA ALA A 410 -33.75 -17.61 -57.63
C ALA A 410 -33.98 -18.02 -59.09
N ALA A 411 -33.45 -17.22 -60.01
CA ALA A 411 -33.55 -17.47 -61.42
C ALA A 411 -32.41 -16.84 -62.21
N SER A 412 -32.04 -17.49 -63.31
CA SER A 412 -31.07 -16.95 -64.26
C SER A 412 -31.73 -16.61 -65.59
N ARG A 413 -31.40 -15.44 -66.13
CA ARG A 413 -31.92 -14.93 -67.41
C ARG A 413 -30.79 -14.38 -68.29
N MET A 414 -30.99 -14.47 -69.60
CA MET A 414 -30.20 -13.73 -70.59
C MET A 414 -31.06 -12.58 -71.10
N VAL A 415 -30.68 -11.34 -70.77
CA VAL A 415 -31.33 -10.12 -71.27
C VAL A 415 -30.57 -9.64 -72.49
N THR A 416 -31.24 -9.60 -73.64
CA THR A 416 -30.71 -9.03 -74.88
C THR A 416 -31.36 -7.67 -75.10
N THR A 417 -30.60 -6.60 -74.88
CA THR A 417 -30.99 -5.23 -75.16
C THR A 417 -30.48 -4.84 -76.55
N ARG A 418 -31.36 -4.33 -77.40
CA ARG A 418 -31.03 -3.71 -78.69
C ARG A 418 -31.40 -2.24 -78.62
N GLU A 419 -30.40 -1.39 -78.70
CA GLU A 419 -30.56 0.06 -78.81
C GLU A 419 -30.33 0.43 -80.28
N GLN A 420 -31.36 0.95 -80.94
CA GLN A 420 -31.27 1.48 -82.28
C GLN A 420 -31.30 3.00 -82.18
N THR A 421 -30.16 3.63 -82.47
CA THR A 421 -30.05 5.08 -82.49
C THR A 421 -30.14 5.57 -83.93
N THR A 422 -31.22 6.27 -84.24
CA THR A 422 -31.41 6.96 -85.51
C THR A 422 -30.98 8.42 -85.33
N LYS A 423 -29.92 8.80 -86.04
CA LYS A 423 -29.40 10.17 -86.08
C LYS A 423 -29.82 10.83 -87.37
N THR A 424 -30.42 12.02 -87.28
CA THR A 424 -30.83 12.78 -88.46
C THR A 424 -29.85 13.93 -88.67
N TRP A 425 -29.21 13.93 -89.84
CA TRP A 425 -28.20 14.89 -90.26
C TRP A 425 -28.79 15.85 -91.28
N ARG A 426 -28.35 17.11 -91.28
CA ARG A 426 -28.81 18.14 -92.22
C ARG A 426 -27.63 18.84 -92.92
N LEU A 427 -27.74 19.00 -94.24
CA LEU A 427 -26.88 19.84 -95.08
C LEU A 427 -27.77 20.70 -95.98
N GLY A 428 -27.87 22.01 -95.69
CA GLY A 428 -28.79 22.91 -96.40
C GLY A 428 -30.27 22.50 -96.20
N ASN A 429 -30.97 22.20 -97.30
CA ASN A 429 -32.36 21.70 -97.29
C ASN A 429 -32.46 20.16 -97.34
N GLU A 430 -31.33 19.43 -97.37
CA GLU A 430 -31.30 17.97 -97.40
C GLU A 430 -31.14 17.39 -96.00
N THR A 431 -31.83 16.27 -95.74
CA THR A 431 -31.70 15.50 -94.50
C THR A 431 -31.41 14.04 -94.82
N VAL A 432 -30.46 13.44 -94.10
CA VAL A 432 -30.13 12.00 -94.18
C VAL A 432 -30.20 11.41 -92.78
N GLU A 433 -30.70 10.18 -92.68
CA GLU A 433 -30.72 9.42 -91.44
C GLU A 433 -29.62 8.37 -91.46
N SER A 434 -28.95 8.19 -90.33
CA SER A 434 -28.05 7.07 -90.09
C SER A 434 -28.55 6.28 -88.89
N GLU A 435 -28.52 4.96 -89.00
CA GLU A 435 -28.89 4.06 -87.92
C GLU A 435 -27.63 3.39 -87.34
N GLU A 436 -27.50 3.42 -86.03
CA GLU A 436 -26.47 2.70 -85.28
C GLU A 436 -27.16 1.71 -84.35
N GLN A 437 -26.83 0.42 -84.44
CA GLN A 437 -27.39 -0.59 -83.55
C GLN A 437 -26.35 -1.05 -82.51
N THR A 438 -26.75 -1.04 -81.24
CA THR A 438 -26.01 -1.66 -80.15
C THR A 438 -26.80 -2.83 -79.59
N VAL A 439 -26.23 -4.04 -79.65
CA VAL A 439 -26.77 -5.27 -79.07
C VAL A 439 -25.92 -5.68 -77.89
N LYS A 440 -26.53 -5.68 -76.70
CA LYS A 440 -25.91 -6.13 -75.45
C LYS A 440 -26.66 -7.35 -74.93
N LYS A 441 -25.97 -8.48 -74.78
CA LYS A 441 -26.46 -9.67 -74.10
C LYS A 441 -25.86 -9.75 -72.71
N THR A 442 -26.70 -9.66 -71.70
CA THR A 442 -26.33 -9.66 -70.30
C THR A 442 -26.92 -10.90 -69.65
N ARG A 443 -26.07 -11.75 -69.06
CA ARG A 443 -26.53 -12.77 -68.11
C ARG A 443 -26.84 -12.07 -66.79
N VAL A 444 -28.02 -12.31 -66.27
CA VAL A 444 -28.49 -11.81 -64.97
C VAL A 444 -28.88 -13.02 -64.14
N ASP A 445 -28.12 -13.26 -63.07
CA ASP A 445 -28.45 -14.23 -62.03
C ASP A 445 -29.09 -13.45 -60.88
N VAL A 446 -30.34 -13.74 -60.53
CA VAL A 446 -31.09 -13.01 -59.50
C VAL A 446 -31.55 -13.98 -58.43
N ALA A 447 -31.40 -13.61 -57.16
CA ALA A 447 -32.01 -14.26 -56.03
C ALA A 447 -32.78 -13.25 -55.19
N VAL A 448 -34.01 -13.60 -54.81
CA VAL A 448 -34.71 -12.91 -53.73
C VAL A 448 -34.32 -13.59 -52.45
N VAL A 449 -33.70 -12.84 -51.55
CA VAL A 449 -33.10 -13.35 -50.33
C VAL A 449 -33.82 -12.77 -49.11
N VAL A 450 -33.80 -13.51 -48.01
CA VAL A 450 -34.30 -13.10 -46.71
C VAL A 450 -33.11 -13.07 -45.76
N GLU A 451 -32.76 -11.88 -45.32
CA GLU A 451 -31.64 -11.61 -44.42
C GLU A 451 -32.19 -11.16 -43.05
N PRO A 452 -32.07 -11.98 -42.00
CA PRO A 452 -32.45 -11.59 -40.65
C PRO A 452 -31.62 -10.40 -40.15
N ASP A 453 -32.25 -9.43 -39.49
CA ASP A 453 -31.55 -8.23 -39.00
C ASP A 453 -30.47 -8.60 -37.97
N ALA A 454 -29.34 -7.90 -37.95
CA ALA A 454 -28.27 -8.18 -37.00
C ALA A 454 -28.73 -8.03 -35.55
N VAL A 455 -28.34 -8.98 -34.69
CA VAL A 455 -28.67 -8.99 -33.26
C VAL A 455 -27.41 -9.16 -32.40
N HIS A 456 -27.54 -8.89 -31.10
CA HIS A 456 -26.51 -9.23 -30.13
C HIS A 456 -26.14 -10.73 -30.21
N GLY A 457 -24.84 -11.04 -30.24
CA GLY A 457 -24.36 -12.42 -30.27
C GLY A 457 -23.73 -12.81 -31.61
N SER A 458 -23.68 -14.12 -31.88
CA SER A 458 -23.04 -14.64 -33.10
C SER A 458 -24.04 -14.74 -34.24
N ALA A 459 -23.65 -14.30 -35.44
CA ALA A 459 -24.39 -14.61 -36.66
C ALA A 459 -24.30 -16.11 -36.94
N ARG A 460 -25.43 -16.81 -36.86
CA ARG A 460 -25.58 -18.25 -37.10
C ARG A 460 -26.84 -18.49 -37.95
N PRO A 461 -26.89 -19.56 -38.75
CA PRO A 461 -28.10 -19.92 -39.49
C PRO A 461 -29.30 -20.11 -38.57
N ILE A 462 -30.51 -19.86 -39.08
CA ILE A 462 -31.78 -20.12 -38.38
C ILE A 462 -32.49 -21.24 -39.14
N ASP A 463 -32.85 -22.31 -38.45
CA ASP A 463 -33.50 -23.48 -39.04
C ASP A 463 -34.67 -23.95 -38.16
N PRO A 464 -35.93 -23.94 -38.65
CA PRO A 464 -36.37 -23.39 -39.94
C PRO A 464 -36.48 -21.85 -39.92
N LEU A 465 -36.10 -21.17 -41.02
CA LEU A 465 -36.28 -19.72 -41.18
C LEU A 465 -37.64 -19.35 -41.81
N LEU A 466 -37.98 -20.00 -42.93
CA LEU A 466 -39.12 -19.63 -43.78
C LEU A 466 -40.34 -20.54 -43.57
N SER A 467 -40.37 -21.30 -42.48
CA SER A 467 -41.45 -22.24 -42.17
C SER A 467 -41.68 -22.30 -40.67
N PRO A 468 -42.88 -22.67 -40.22
CA PRO A 468 -43.16 -22.79 -38.80
C PRO A 468 -42.26 -23.82 -38.11
N GLY A 469 -41.90 -23.55 -36.85
CA GLY A 469 -41.08 -24.45 -36.04
C GLY A 469 -40.43 -23.75 -34.85
N GLY A 470 -39.38 -24.37 -34.31
CA GLY A 470 -38.70 -23.89 -33.11
C GLY A 470 -39.39 -24.31 -31.79
N PRO A 471 -38.83 -23.94 -30.63
CA PRO A 471 -39.28 -24.40 -29.31
C PRO A 471 -40.72 -24.04 -28.93
N LEU A 472 -41.33 -23.08 -29.64
CA LEU A 472 -42.68 -22.59 -29.42
C LEU A 472 -43.58 -22.70 -30.66
N ASP A 473 -43.16 -23.49 -31.66
CA ASP A 473 -43.89 -23.69 -32.93
C ASP A 473 -44.32 -22.35 -33.60
N GLY A 474 -43.43 -21.36 -33.61
CA GLY A 474 -43.70 -20.03 -34.16
C GLY A 474 -43.72 -20.03 -35.68
N GLU A 475 -44.38 -19.05 -36.31
CA GLU A 475 -44.47 -18.93 -37.78
C GLU A 475 -43.13 -18.56 -38.45
N ASN A 476 -42.14 -18.10 -37.67
CA ASN A 476 -40.86 -17.58 -38.15
C ASN A 476 -41.09 -16.52 -39.25
N PHE A 477 -40.23 -16.46 -40.27
CA PHE A 477 -40.38 -15.54 -41.41
C PHE A 477 -41.18 -16.15 -42.57
N ALA A 478 -42.17 -17.00 -42.31
CA ALA A 478 -42.98 -17.60 -43.38
C ALA A 478 -43.65 -16.53 -44.28
N ALA A 479 -44.02 -15.37 -43.74
CA ALA A 479 -44.56 -14.26 -44.53
C ALA A 479 -43.57 -13.70 -45.58
N ALA A 480 -42.26 -13.90 -45.38
CA ALA A 480 -41.23 -13.43 -46.30
C ALA A 480 -41.28 -14.13 -47.66
N THR A 481 -41.82 -15.36 -47.74
CA THR A 481 -42.01 -16.02 -49.04
C THR A 481 -43.07 -15.30 -49.87
N THR A 482 -44.14 -14.82 -49.24
CA THR A 482 -45.19 -14.02 -49.91
C THR A 482 -44.63 -12.69 -50.40
N VAL A 483 -43.81 -12.01 -49.59
CA VAL A 483 -43.13 -10.78 -49.99
C VAL A 483 -42.17 -11.03 -51.16
N ALA A 484 -41.39 -12.11 -51.11
CA ALA A 484 -40.50 -12.48 -52.19
C ALA A 484 -41.24 -12.75 -53.51
N ASP A 485 -42.39 -13.43 -53.44
CA ASP A 485 -43.26 -13.68 -54.59
C ASP A 485 -43.89 -12.39 -55.13
N ASP A 486 -44.25 -11.44 -54.26
CA ASP A 486 -44.77 -10.12 -54.66
C ASP A 486 -43.71 -9.29 -55.39
N ILE A 487 -42.48 -9.25 -54.88
CA ILE A 487 -41.33 -8.58 -55.52
C ILE A 487 -41.13 -9.08 -56.96
N VAL A 488 -41.24 -10.39 -57.17
CA VAL A 488 -41.06 -11.02 -58.50
C VAL A 488 -42.28 -10.79 -59.39
N SER A 489 -43.49 -10.97 -58.86
CA SER A 489 -44.73 -10.94 -59.67
C SER A 489 -45.13 -9.53 -60.11
N THR A 490 -44.99 -8.53 -59.24
CA THR A 490 -45.30 -7.12 -59.55
C THR A 490 -44.43 -6.56 -60.69
N ARG A 491 -43.27 -7.17 -60.95
CA ARG A 491 -42.33 -6.82 -62.03
C ARG A 491 -42.50 -7.68 -63.28
N GLY A 492 -43.63 -8.37 -63.43
CA GLY A 492 -43.86 -9.23 -64.61
C GLY A 492 -43.05 -10.53 -64.57
N GLY A 493 -42.76 -11.04 -63.36
CA GLY A 493 -41.98 -12.25 -63.14
C GLY A 493 -40.47 -12.02 -63.24
N PHE A 494 -39.70 -13.12 -63.13
CA PHE A 494 -38.23 -13.07 -63.26
C PHE A 494 -37.73 -12.49 -64.58
N ASP A 495 -38.55 -12.48 -65.63
CA ASP A 495 -38.18 -11.89 -66.92
C ASP A 495 -38.16 -10.36 -66.85
N GLY A 496 -39.12 -9.73 -66.17
CA GLY A 496 -39.10 -8.28 -65.97
C GLY A 496 -38.12 -7.86 -64.90
N LEU A 497 -38.03 -8.59 -63.78
CA LEU A 497 -37.02 -8.35 -62.76
C LEU A 497 -35.58 -8.41 -63.33
N ALA A 498 -35.28 -9.37 -64.20
CA ALA A 498 -33.96 -9.43 -64.84
C ALA A 498 -33.71 -8.25 -65.81
N ARG A 499 -34.76 -7.72 -66.48
CA ARG A 499 -34.64 -6.53 -67.33
C ARG A 499 -34.33 -5.29 -66.50
N ASP A 500 -35.03 -5.10 -65.39
CA ASP A 500 -34.84 -3.97 -64.47
C ASP A 500 -33.41 -4.02 -63.89
N VAL A 501 -32.98 -5.17 -63.38
CA VAL A 501 -31.62 -5.38 -62.87
C VAL A 501 -30.55 -5.14 -63.96
N ALA A 502 -30.77 -5.60 -65.20
CA ALA A 502 -29.84 -5.35 -66.31
C ALA A 502 -29.74 -3.86 -66.71
N ALA A 503 -30.79 -3.08 -66.43
CA ALA A 503 -30.82 -1.63 -66.62
C ALA A 503 -30.24 -0.84 -65.42
N GLY A 504 -30.00 -1.51 -64.29
CA GLY A 504 -29.51 -0.92 -63.04
C GLY A 504 -30.61 -0.56 -62.04
N ASP A 505 -31.86 -0.93 -62.31
CA ASP A 505 -33.04 -0.62 -61.50
C ASP A 505 -33.35 -1.78 -60.53
N VAL A 506 -32.50 -1.96 -59.52
CA VAL A 506 -32.70 -3.02 -58.49
C VAL A 506 -33.79 -2.60 -57.50
N PRO A 507 -34.73 -3.49 -57.12
CA PRO A 507 -35.74 -3.20 -56.11
C PRO A 507 -35.16 -2.78 -54.77
N SER A 508 -35.77 -1.77 -54.14
CA SER A 508 -35.47 -1.44 -52.74
C SER A 508 -35.83 -2.62 -51.83
N PRO A 509 -35.03 -2.90 -50.79
CA PRO A 509 -35.35 -3.92 -49.80
C PRO A 509 -36.66 -3.64 -49.05
N GLU A 510 -37.39 -4.68 -48.66
CA GLU A 510 -38.59 -4.61 -47.83
C GLU A 510 -38.38 -5.31 -46.48
N SER A 511 -38.82 -4.69 -45.39
CA SER A 511 -38.72 -5.28 -44.05
C SER A 511 -39.93 -6.17 -43.73
N VAL A 512 -39.67 -7.33 -43.15
CA VAL A 512 -40.67 -8.31 -42.72
C VAL A 512 -40.49 -8.65 -41.25
N GLY A 513 -41.61 -8.74 -40.51
CA GLY A 513 -41.63 -9.14 -39.11
C GLY A 513 -42.15 -10.57 -38.94
N ALA A 514 -41.44 -11.38 -38.15
CA ALA A 514 -41.92 -12.67 -37.68
C ALA A 514 -42.94 -12.47 -36.53
N PRO A 515 -44.14 -13.09 -36.58
CA PRO A 515 -45.08 -13.04 -35.46
C PRO A 515 -44.49 -13.66 -34.19
N ARG A 516 -44.69 -12.99 -33.04
CA ARG A 516 -44.27 -13.51 -31.73
C ARG A 516 -45.21 -14.65 -31.29
N PRO A 517 -44.72 -15.89 -31.06
CA PRO A 517 -45.57 -16.99 -30.62
C PRO A 517 -46.11 -16.76 -29.20
N SER A 518 -47.26 -17.35 -28.89
CA SER A 518 -47.85 -17.25 -27.55
C SER A 518 -46.90 -17.85 -26.50
N GLY A 519 -46.61 -17.10 -25.43
CA GLY A 519 -45.73 -17.54 -24.35
C GLY A 519 -44.25 -17.22 -24.55
N LEU A 520 -43.86 -16.59 -25.66
CA LEU A 520 -42.48 -16.16 -25.93
C LEU A 520 -41.88 -15.34 -24.78
N ASP A 521 -42.60 -14.31 -24.33
CA ASP A 521 -42.10 -13.38 -23.31
C ASP A 521 -41.84 -14.09 -21.98
N ALA A 522 -42.74 -14.98 -21.56
CA ALA A 522 -42.58 -15.77 -20.34
C ALA A 522 -41.38 -16.74 -20.46
N TRP A 523 -41.20 -17.37 -21.63
CA TRP A 523 -40.10 -18.30 -21.89
C TRP A 523 -38.74 -17.60 -21.89
N ILE A 524 -38.60 -16.48 -22.59
CA ILE A 524 -37.36 -15.68 -22.63
C ILE A 524 -37.04 -15.12 -21.23
N ARG A 525 -38.03 -14.58 -20.51
CA ARG A 525 -37.80 -14.05 -19.15
C ARG A 525 -37.35 -15.15 -18.18
N ALA A 526 -37.91 -16.34 -18.25
CA ALA A 526 -37.48 -17.47 -17.40
C ALA A 526 -36.03 -17.89 -17.68
N ASP A 527 -35.62 -17.94 -18.96
CA ASP A 527 -34.23 -18.21 -19.36
C ASP A 527 -33.29 -17.10 -18.88
N LEU A 528 -33.67 -15.83 -19.08
CA LEU A 528 -32.89 -14.66 -18.67
C LEU A 528 -32.70 -14.61 -17.15
N VAL A 529 -33.74 -14.86 -16.35
CA VAL A 529 -33.62 -14.92 -14.88
C VAL A 529 -32.69 -16.06 -14.45
N SER A 530 -32.77 -17.22 -15.11
CA SER A 530 -31.88 -18.36 -14.84
C SER A 530 -30.42 -18.03 -15.18
N LEU A 531 -30.16 -17.36 -16.31
CA LEU A 531 -28.83 -16.87 -16.66
C LEU A 531 -28.34 -15.81 -15.66
N HIS A 532 -29.21 -14.85 -15.32
CA HIS A 532 -28.91 -13.80 -14.37
C HIS A 532 -28.46 -14.39 -13.03
N GLN A 533 -29.16 -15.37 -12.47
CA GLN A 533 -28.75 -16.03 -11.22
C GLN A 533 -27.36 -16.69 -11.32
N ARG A 534 -27.05 -17.36 -12.44
CA ARG A 534 -25.71 -17.95 -12.67
C ARG A 534 -24.61 -16.90 -12.71
N VAL A 535 -24.84 -15.79 -13.42
CA VAL A 535 -23.87 -14.70 -13.56
C VAL A 535 -23.72 -13.92 -12.24
N ARG A 536 -24.83 -13.62 -11.57
CA ARG A 536 -24.90 -12.90 -10.30
C ARG A 536 -24.10 -13.60 -9.20
N ASN A 537 -24.16 -14.93 -9.15
CA ASN A 537 -23.48 -15.74 -8.15
C ASN A 537 -22.00 -16.00 -8.44
N ARG A 538 -21.45 -15.45 -9.52
CA ARG A 538 -20.00 -15.49 -9.73
C ARG A 538 -19.29 -14.53 -8.80
N SER A 539 -18.23 -15.03 -8.16
CA SER A 539 -17.37 -14.24 -7.29
C SER A 539 -15.90 -14.58 -7.50
N ARG A 540 -15.04 -13.66 -7.06
CA ARG A 540 -13.59 -13.77 -7.08
C ARG A 540 -13.06 -13.43 -5.69
N THR A 541 -12.27 -14.34 -5.15
CA THR A 541 -11.52 -14.11 -3.91
C THR A 541 -10.17 -13.49 -4.26
N VAL A 542 -9.87 -12.33 -3.67
CA VAL A 542 -8.60 -11.62 -3.86
C VAL A 542 -7.92 -11.39 -2.51
N SER A 543 -6.59 -11.24 -2.50
CA SER A 543 -5.87 -10.89 -1.27
C SER A 543 -6.26 -9.48 -0.83
N ALA A 544 -6.66 -9.33 0.44
CA ALA A 544 -6.92 -8.02 1.02
C ALA A 544 -5.67 -7.14 0.95
N ARG A 545 -4.48 -7.73 1.11
CA ARG A 545 -3.21 -6.99 1.03
C ARG A 545 -2.90 -6.50 -0.39
N ALA A 546 -3.23 -7.29 -1.41
CA ALA A 546 -3.08 -6.85 -2.81
C ALA A 546 -4.08 -5.72 -3.15
N VAL A 547 -5.29 -5.76 -2.59
CA VAL A 547 -6.26 -4.67 -2.72
C VAL A 547 -5.78 -3.42 -1.98
N ALA A 548 -5.25 -3.56 -0.75
CA ALA A 548 -4.65 -2.47 0.02
C ALA A 548 -3.49 -1.79 -0.75
N ALA A 549 -2.67 -2.58 -1.44
CA ALA A 549 -1.56 -2.10 -2.24
C ALA A 549 -1.97 -1.44 -3.57
N GLY A 550 -3.25 -1.54 -3.96
CA GLY A 550 -3.70 -1.16 -5.30
C GLY A 550 -3.20 -2.10 -6.42
N GLU A 551 -2.63 -3.26 -6.07
CA GLU A 551 -2.06 -4.23 -7.02
C GLU A 551 -3.15 -5.02 -7.78
N VAL A 552 -4.37 -5.11 -7.25
CA VAL A 552 -5.49 -5.87 -7.82
C VAL A 552 -6.77 -5.04 -7.90
N ASN A 553 -7.44 -5.10 -9.04
CA ASN A 553 -8.76 -4.49 -9.28
C ASN A 553 -9.83 -5.60 -9.43
N PRO A 554 -10.65 -5.87 -8.40
CA PRO A 554 -11.58 -7.00 -8.43
C PRO A 554 -12.64 -6.91 -9.54
N ALA A 555 -13.07 -5.71 -9.93
CA ALA A 555 -14.03 -5.53 -11.01
C ALA A 555 -13.41 -5.87 -12.38
N ALA A 556 -12.14 -5.51 -12.59
CA ALA A 556 -11.41 -5.88 -13.82
C ALA A 556 -11.21 -7.40 -13.92
N GLU A 557 -10.86 -8.05 -12.79
CA GLU A 557 -10.71 -9.52 -12.71
C GLU A 557 -12.03 -10.23 -13.03
N LEU A 558 -13.15 -9.78 -12.45
CA LEU A 558 -14.49 -10.33 -12.75
C LEU A 558 -14.90 -10.12 -14.22
N ALA A 559 -14.60 -8.95 -14.79
CA ALA A 559 -14.87 -8.68 -16.20
C ALA A 559 -14.04 -9.57 -17.12
N ALA A 560 -12.77 -9.81 -16.80
CA ALA A 560 -11.90 -10.72 -17.55
C ALA A 560 -12.41 -12.18 -17.48
N ASP A 561 -12.82 -12.64 -16.30
CA ASP A 561 -13.41 -13.97 -16.10
C ASP A 561 -14.69 -14.15 -16.92
N LEU A 562 -15.61 -13.18 -16.87
CA LEU A 562 -16.84 -13.24 -17.66
C LEU A 562 -16.60 -13.16 -19.17
N ARG A 563 -15.58 -12.43 -19.64
CA ARG A 563 -15.21 -12.42 -21.06
C ARG A 563 -14.69 -13.76 -21.53
N SER A 564 -13.89 -14.43 -20.70
CA SER A 564 -13.39 -15.79 -20.98
C SER A 564 -14.54 -16.78 -21.16
N ASP A 565 -15.55 -16.69 -20.28
CA ASP A 565 -16.67 -17.64 -20.25
C ASP A 565 -17.88 -17.18 -21.07
N ARG A 566 -17.80 -16.03 -21.76
CA ARG A 566 -18.92 -15.42 -22.49
C ARG A 566 -19.55 -16.40 -23.48
N GLY A 567 -18.74 -17.19 -24.19
CA GLY A 567 -19.23 -18.18 -25.16
C GLY A 567 -20.14 -19.24 -24.52
N GLU A 568 -19.73 -19.76 -23.36
CA GLU A 568 -20.49 -20.75 -22.59
C GLU A 568 -21.74 -20.15 -21.95
N LEU A 569 -21.66 -18.91 -21.46
CA LEU A 569 -22.80 -18.24 -20.83
C LEU A 569 -23.87 -17.84 -21.87
N VAL A 570 -23.46 -17.35 -23.04
CA VAL A 570 -24.37 -17.10 -24.17
C VAL A 570 -24.99 -18.41 -24.65
N ASP A 571 -24.19 -19.48 -24.75
CA ASP A 571 -24.63 -20.81 -25.18
C ASP A 571 -25.31 -20.79 -26.57
N ALA A 572 -24.67 -20.11 -27.53
CA ALA A 572 -25.20 -19.98 -28.87
C ALA A 572 -25.06 -21.31 -29.64
N PRO A 573 -26.14 -21.89 -30.18
CA PRO A 573 -26.08 -23.11 -30.95
C PRO A 573 -25.37 -22.90 -32.30
N ALA A 574 -25.04 -24.00 -32.98
CA ALA A 574 -24.46 -23.94 -34.32
C ALA A 574 -25.45 -23.37 -35.36
N ALA A 575 -26.75 -23.62 -35.16
CA ALA A 575 -27.87 -23.00 -35.85
C ALA A 575 -29.00 -22.79 -34.84
N TYR A 576 -29.71 -21.66 -34.93
CA TYR A 576 -30.84 -21.33 -34.05
C TYR A 576 -32.06 -22.15 -34.45
N ASP A 577 -32.75 -22.73 -33.45
CA ASP A 577 -34.00 -23.46 -33.65
C ASP A 577 -35.17 -22.46 -33.81
N GLY A 578 -35.32 -21.93 -35.02
CA GLY A 578 -36.26 -20.86 -35.35
C GLY A 578 -35.93 -19.48 -34.75
N VAL A 579 -36.81 -18.51 -35.02
CA VAL A 579 -36.64 -17.09 -34.63
C VAL A 579 -36.77 -16.89 -33.11
N ALA A 580 -37.58 -17.72 -32.45
CA ALA A 580 -37.77 -17.67 -31.00
C ALA A 580 -36.46 -17.99 -30.24
N ASP A 581 -35.73 -19.04 -30.65
CA ASP A 581 -34.46 -19.40 -30.02
C ASP A 581 -33.36 -18.37 -30.29
N ARG A 582 -33.32 -17.82 -31.52
CA ARG A 582 -32.47 -16.67 -31.86
C ARG A 582 -32.71 -15.49 -30.92
N ALA A 583 -33.97 -15.13 -30.67
CA ALA A 583 -34.34 -14.05 -29.77
C ALA A 583 -33.88 -14.34 -28.33
N ARG A 584 -34.09 -15.57 -27.83
CA ARG A 584 -33.60 -16.01 -26.51
C ARG A 584 -32.08 -15.83 -26.38
N VAL A 585 -31.30 -16.30 -27.36
CA VAL A 585 -29.83 -16.18 -27.33
C VAL A 585 -29.37 -14.73 -27.49
N ALA A 586 -30.04 -13.94 -28.31
CA ALA A 586 -29.75 -12.50 -28.44
C ALA A 586 -29.96 -11.76 -27.12
N VAL A 587 -31.03 -12.07 -26.39
CA VAL A 587 -31.30 -11.52 -25.05
C VAL A 587 -30.22 -11.92 -24.04
N ARG A 588 -29.75 -13.18 -24.07
CA ARG A 588 -28.62 -13.62 -23.23
C ARG A 588 -27.35 -12.82 -23.51
N ALA A 589 -27.03 -12.63 -24.80
CA ALA A 589 -25.87 -11.84 -25.23
C ALA A 589 -26.00 -10.37 -24.80
N ALA A 590 -27.15 -9.74 -25.03
CA ALA A 590 -27.41 -8.36 -24.64
C ALA A 590 -27.30 -8.14 -23.12
N TYR A 591 -27.78 -9.09 -22.32
CA TYR A 591 -27.63 -9.07 -20.87
C TYR A 591 -26.15 -9.13 -20.45
N LEU A 592 -25.38 -10.09 -20.99
CA LEU A 592 -23.97 -10.26 -20.65
C LEU A 592 -23.12 -9.05 -21.07
N ASP A 593 -23.41 -8.46 -22.23
CA ASP A 593 -22.74 -7.25 -22.69
C ASP A 593 -22.98 -6.08 -21.71
N ARG A 594 -24.20 -5.94 -21.17
CA ARG A 594 -24.49 -4.95 -20.12
C ARG A 594 -23.77 -5.23 -18.80
N VAL A 595 -23.68 -6.49 -18.38
CA VAL A 595 -22.90 -6.86 -17.17
C VAL A 595 -21.44 -6.46 -17.33
N LEU A 596 -20.86 -6.73 -18.51
CA LEU A 596 -19.46 -6.38 -18.81
C LEU A 596 -19.26 -4.86 -18.83
N VAL A 597 -20.16 -4.11 -19.46
CA VAL A 597 -20.12 -2.63 -19.46
C VAL A 597 -20.15 -2.08 -18.04
N GLU A 598 -21.03 -2.61 -17.18
CA GLU A 598 -21.10 -2.19 -15.78
C GLU A 598 -19.80 -2.54 -15.04
N LEU A 599 -19.28 -3.76 -15.15
CA LEU A 599 -18.02 -4.14 -14.50
C LEU A 599 -16.82 -3.32 -14.99
N ASP A 600 -16.73 -3.01 -16.28
CA ASP A 600 -15.69 -2.14 -16.83
C ASP A 600 -15.79 -0.71 -16.30
N HIS A 601 -17.00 -0.19 -16.19
CA HIS A 601 -17.23 1.10 -15.56
C HIS A 601 -16.77 1.09 -14.09
N ARG A 602 -17.08 0.03 -13.32
CA ARG A 602 -16.59 -0.12 -11.94
C ARG A 602 -15.08 -0.27 -11.85
N ALA A 603 -14.47 -0.98 -12.79
CA ALA A 603 -13.03 -1.16 -12.87
C ALA A 603 -12.31 0.17 -13.11
N ASN A 604 -12.85 1.02 -13.99
CA ASN A 604 -12.29 2.36 -14.22
C ASN A 604 -12.45 3.27 -13.00
N GLN A 605 -13.60 3.22 -12.33
CA GLN A 605 -13.83 4.00 -11.11
C GLN A 605 -12.94 3.55 -9.94
N THR A 606 -12.68 2.26 -9.84
CA THR A 606 -11.67 1.68 -8.93
C THR A 606 -10.30 2.25 -9.19
N ALA A 607 -9.82 2.17 -10.43
CA ALA A 607 -8.48 2.61 -10.78
C ALA A 607 -8.29 4.10 -10.46
N ALA A 608 -9.32 4.92 -10.71
CA ALA A 608 -9.32 6.33 -10.34
C ALA A 608 -9.28 6.54 -8.81
N ALA A 609 -10.06 5.77 -8.03
CA ALA A 609 -10.08 5.90 -6.56
C ALA A 609 -8.76 5.44 -5.92
N THR A 610 -8.19 4.32 -6.39
CA THR A 610 -6.88 3.84 -5.95
C THR A 610 -5.77 4.82 -6.33
N GLY A 611 -5.80 5.38 -7.55
CA GLY A 611 -4.85 6.41 -7.96
C GLY A 611 -4.91 7.66 -7.07
N ALA A 612 -6.12 8.14 -6.76
CA ALA A 612 -6.30 9.28 -5.86
C ALA A 612 -5.85 8.99 -4.41
N ALA A 613 -6.05 7.77 -3.92
CA ALA A 613 -5.57 7.36 -2.60
C ALA A 613 -4.03 7.26 -2.56
N ASP A 614 -3.41 6.80 -3.65
CA ASP A 614 -1.96 6.75 -3.78
C ASP A 614 -1.35 8.15 -3.87
N GLU A 615 -1.95 9.06 -4.65
CA GLU A 615 -1.58 10.49 -4.69
C GLU A 615 -1.68 11.14 -3.31
N ALA A 616 -2.77 10.87 -2.58
CA ALA A 616 -2.96 11.36 -1.23
C ALA A 616 -1.93 10.85 -0.23
N ALA A 617 -1.58 9.55 -0.32
CA ALA A 617 -0.53 8.97 0.51
C ALA A 617 0.84 9.60 0.19
N GLN A 618 1.12 9.86 -1.09
CA GLN A 618 2.34 10.56 -1.52
C GLN A 618 2.38 12.01 -0.99
N ASP A 619 1.28 12.76 -1.08
CA ASP A 619 1.16 14.14 -0.58
C ASP A 619 1.33 14.22 0.95
N ALA A 620 0.96 13.15 1.66
CA ALA A 620 1.14 13.01 3.10
C ALA A 620 2.51 12.45 3.51
N ASN A 621 3.50 12.39 2.58
CA ASN A 621 4.84 11.80 2.76
C ASN A 621 4.89 10.29 3.09
N VAL A 622 3.75 9.59 3.00
CA VAL A 622 3.63 8.15 3.28
C VAL A 622 4.19 7.30 2.13
N GLY A 623 4.37 7.90 0.95
CA GLY A 623 4.75 7.21 -0.29
C GLY A 623 3.57 6.48 -0.95
N SER A 624 3.85 5.59 -1.89
CA SER A 624 2.80 4.80 -2.55
C SER A 624 2.30 3.66 -1.64
N LEU A 625 1.02 3.29 -1.75
CA LEU A 625 0.41 2.17 -1.03
C LEU A 625 1.15 0.84 -1.28
N SER A 626 1.62 0.65 -2.52
CA SER A 626 2.42 -0.51 -2.91
C SER A 626 3.81 -0.52 -2.25
N ALA A 627 4.42 0.65 -2.06
CA ALA A 627 5.70 0.79 -1.36
C ALA A 627 5.56 0.46 0.13
N ALA A 628 4.48 0.90 0.79
CA ALA A 628 4.21 0.54 2.18
C ALA A 628 4.10 -0.99 2.37
N VAL A 629 3.38 -1.67 1.49
CA VAL A 629 3.27 -3.14 1.50
C VAL A 629 4.63 -3.81 1.18
N ALA A 630 5.44 -3.24 0.29
CA ALA A 630 6.78 -3.76 -0.02
C ALA A 630 7.79 -3.55 1.13
N ALA A 631 7.72 -2.41 1.83
CA ALA A 631 8.52 -2.10 3.00
C ALA A 631 8.24 -3.11 4.12
N GLU A 632 6.97 -3.40 4.39
CA GLU A 632 6.58 -4.46 5.35
C GLU A 632 7.12 -5.84 4.96
N ARG A 633 7.04 -6.22 3.67
CA ARG A 633 7.58 -7.50 3.19
C ARG A 633 9.09 -7.59 3.45
N THR A 634 9.79 -6.47 3.24
CA THR A 634 11.24 -6.35 3.49
C THR A 634 11.56 -6.42 4.98
N ALA A 635 10.85 -5.66 5.82
CA ALA A 635 11.00 -5.67 7.27
C ALA A 635 10.84 -7.09 7.85
N ARG A 636 9.83 -7.85 7.41
CA ARG A 636 9.67 -9.26 7.80
C ARG A 636 10.83 -10.14 7.38
N GLN A 637 11.37 -9.94 6.17
CA GLN A 637 12.52 -10.69 5.69
C GLN A 637 13.78 -10.40 6.52
N VAL A 638 14.00 -9.14 6.89
CA VAL A 638 15.11 -8.73 7.76
C VAL A 638 15.00 -9.43 9.12
N LEU A 639 13.83 -9.40 9.75
CA LEU A 639 13.61 -10.11 11.02
C LEU A 639 13.76 -11.63 10.90
N GLY A 640 13.30 -12.24 9.80
CA GLY A 640 13.37 -13.69 9.56
C GLY A 640 14.76 -14.22 9.16
N THR A 641 15.60 -13.38 8.53
CA THR A 641 16.98 -13.74 8.15
C THR A 641 17.97 -13.57 9.29
N THR A 642 17.60 -12.81 10.33
CA THR A 642 18.44 -12.53 11.49
C THR A 642 18.34 -13.63 12.55
N ARG A 643 18.55 -14.88 12.14
CA ARG A 643 18.92 -15.93 13.11
C ARG A 643 20.28 -15.54 13.68
N PRO A 644 20.44 -15.38 15.00
CA PRO A 644 21.77 -15.30 15.56
C PRO A 644 22.44 -16.63 15.22
N ALA A 645 23.38 -16.62 14.27
CA ALA A 645 24.33 -17.72 14.16
C ALA A 645 24.90 -17.85 15.57
N GLN A 646 24.64 -18.98 16.21
CA GLN A 646 25.14 -19.33 17.54
C GLN A 646 26.64 -19.01 17.58
N GLN A 647 27.01 -17.80 18.00
CA GLN A 647 28.39 -17.46 18.32
C GLN A 647 28.65 -18.07 19.68
N THR A 648 28.81 -19.39 19.66
CA THR A 648 29.26 -20.24 20.76
C THR A 648 30.72 -19.98 21.13
N SER A 649 31.40 -19.09 20.41
CA SER A 649 32.79 -18.71 20.65
C SER A 649 32.84 -17.24 21.04
N ARG A 650 32.82 -16.93 22.35
CA ARG A 650 33.30 -15.63 22.86
C ARG A 650 34.82 -15.68 22.79
N PRO A 651 35.49 -15.02 21.83
CA PRO A 651 36.93 -15.18 21.66
C PRO A 651 37.71 -14.66 22.88
N ASP A 652 37.17 -13.66 23.59
CA ASP A 652 37.90 -12.86 24.58
C ASP A 652 37.33 -12.95 26.01
N GLY A 653 36.22 -13.67 26.22
CA GLY A 653 35.57 -13.84 27.53
C GLY A 653 34.87 -12.61 28.13
N VAL A 654 34.90 -11.45 27.45
CA VAL A 654 34.25 -10.20 27.88
C VAL A 654 32.75 -10.23 27.56
N ARG A 655 31.92 -9.79 28.52
CA ARG A 655 30.47 -9.58 28.36
C ARG A 655 30.19 -8.09 28.35
N PHE A 656 29.49 -7.62 27.32
CA PHE A 656 28.97 -6.25 27.23
C PHE A 656 27.53 -6.25 27.73
N VAL A 657 27.19 -5.38 28.68
CA VAL A 657 25.85 -5.29 29.27
C VAL A 657 25.37 -3.84 29.13
N PRO A 658 24.37 -3.58 28.27
CA PRO A 658 23.75 -2.26 28.18
C PRO A 658 22.98 -1.94 29.47
N ASP A 659 22.91 -0.65 29.78
CA ASP A 659 22.21 -0.04 30.92
C ASP A 659 21.71 1.34 30.45
N ALA A 660 20.43 1.40 30.10
CA ALA A 660 19.80 2.58 29.50
C ALA A 660 18.99 3.36 30.53
N ASP A 661 19.13 4.69 30.53
CA ASP A 661 18.37 5.61 31.38
C ASP A 661 17.67 6.69 30.53
N PRO A 662 16.33 6.76 30.51
CA PRO A 662 15.40 5.86 31.19
C PRO A 662 15.34 4.46 30.56
N MET A 663 15.08 3.46 31.39
CA MET A 663 14.94 2.04 31.00
C MET A 663 13.72 1.75 30.10
N TYR A 664 12.77 2.69 30.01
CA TYR A 664 11.67 2.65 29.05
C TYR A 664 11.46 4.05 28.49
N LEU A 665 11.52 4.18 27.17
CA LEU A 665 11.31 5.45 26.48
C LEU A 665 9.81 5.75 26.44
N SER A 666 9.34 6.54 27.42
CA SER A 666 7.94 6.94 27.54
C SER A 666 7.57 8.13 26.65
N LEU A 667 6.34 8.13 26.14
CA LEU A 667 5.76 9.29 25.43
C LEU A 667 5.46 10.48 26.34
N GLY A 668 5.33 10.23 27.65
CA GLY A 668 5.18 11.27 28.66
C GLY A 668 6.52 11.91 29.00
N GLY A 669 6.51 13.23 29.21
CA GLY A 669 7.68 13.96 29.69
C GLY A 669 8.06 13.52 31.12
N LEU A 670 9.35 13.24 31.33
CA LEU A 670 9.94 12.93 32.61
C LEU A 670 10.48 14.21 33.24
N SER A 671 10.19 14.45 34.53
CA SER A 671 10.81 15.56 35.25
C SER A 671 12.32 15.34 35.38
N GLY A 672 13.13 16.40 35.34
CA GLY A 672 14.58 16.28 35.54
C GLY A 672 14.98 15.74 36.92
N SER A 673 14.07 15.70 37.90
CA SER A 673 14.28 14.95 39.15
C SER A 673 14.31 13.43 38.97
N ALA A 674 13.66 12.92 37.91
CA ALA A 674 13.64 11.50 37.55
C ALA A 674 14.77 11.12 36.58
N VAL A 675 15.42 12.11 35.94
CA VAL A 675 16.49 11.92 34.96
C VAL A 675 17.76 12.65 35.42
N PRO A 676 18.77 11.95 35.96
CA PRO A 676 19.92 12.58 36.62
C PRO A 676 20.75 13.53 35.74
N THR A 677 20.71 13.37 34.42
CA THR A 677 21.48 14.17 33.44
C THR A 677 20.74 15.42 32.96
N VAL A 678 19.58 15.72 33.55
CA VAL A 678 18.70 16.85 33.20
C VAL A 678 18.52 17.75 34.42
N ASP A 679 18.43 19.06 34.19
CA ASP A 679 18.17 20.03 35.25
C ASP A 679 16.87 19.68 35.98
N ARG A 680 16.88 19.74 37.32
CA ARG A 680 15.74 19.30 38.15
C ARG A 680 14.40 19.95 37.83
N ALA A 681 14.42 21.17 37.28
CA ALA A 681 13.23 21.93 36.89
C ALA A 681 12.78 21.67 35.44
N GLY A 682 13.62 21.01 34.63
CA GLY A 682 13.36 20.70 33.24
C GLY A 682 12.44 19.49 33.05
N THR A 683 11.98 19.32 31.81
CA THR A 683 11.23 18.15 31.34
C THR A 683 11.98 17.50 30.18
N TYR A 684 12.11 16.18 30.23
CA TYR A 684 12.81 15.37 29.25
C TYR A 684 11.85 14.40 28.57
N HIS A 685 11.82 14.39 27.24
CA HIS A 685 10.98 13.52 26.42
C HIS A 685 11.83 12.40 25.81
N PRO A 686 11.89 11.20 26.42
CA PRO A 686 12.74 10.13 25.92
C PRO A 686 12.24 9.50 24.62
N LEU A 687 10.92 9.57 24.37
CA LEU A 687 10.30 9.20 23.11
C LEU A 687 9.26 10.24 22.73
N VAL A 688 9.24 10.60 21.45
CA VAL A 688 8.11 11.30 20.83
C VAL A 688 7.57 10.46 19.67
N ALA A 689 6.27 10.56 19.46
CA ALA A 689 5.58 9.84 18.39
C ALA A 689 4.49 10.71 17.78
N ARG A 690 4.28 10.51 16.49
CA ARG A 690 3.16 11.03 15.73
C ARG A 690 2.56 9.90 14.92
N ASN A 691 1.26 9.75 15.00
CA ASN A 691 0.49 8.86 14.17
C ASN A 691 -0.55 9.68 13.41
N THR A 692 -0.45 9.69 12.08
CA THR A 692 -1.42 10.35 11.20
C THR A 692 -2.28 9.30 10.51
N ASN A 693 -3.58 9.30 10.76
CA ASN A 693 -4.54 8.47 10.03
C ASN A 693 -5.18 9.29 8.91
N LEU A 694 -5.01 8.79 7.68
CA LEU A 694 -5.38 9.52 6.46
C LEU A 694 -6.91 9.58 6.22
N PHE A 695 -7.67 8.61 6.71
CA PHE A 695 -9.11 8.46 6.43
C PHE A 695 -9.96 8.31 7.72
N THR A 696 -9.88 9.29 8.63
CA THR A 696 -10.64 9.33 9.91
C THR A 696 -11.94 10.13 9.89
N VAL A 697 -12.70 10.00 11.01
CA VAL A 697 -13.87 10.84 11.34
C VAL A 697 -13.70 11.44 12.75
N PRO A 698 -13.99 12.74 13.01
CA PRO A 698 -14.52 13.72 12.09
C PRO A 698 -13.47 14.07 11.03
N TYR A 699 -13.94 14.32 9.82
CA TYR A 699 -13.12 14.72 8.67
C TYR A 699 -12.50 16.13 8.82
N GLY A 700 -12.15 16.53 10.04
CA GLY A 700 -11.84 17.90 10.41
C GLY A 700 -10.93 17.90 11.63
N ASP A 701 -9.63 17.85 11.35
CA ASP A 701 -8.55 18.53 12.09
C ASP A 701 -7.32 18.65 11.16
N ALA A 702 -7.17 17.74 10.19
CA ALA A 702 -6.35 17.98 9.01
C ALA A 702 -7.08 18.93 8.04
N THR A 703 -6.73 20.21 8.07
CA THR A 703 -7.12 21.18 7.04
C THR A 703 -6.55 20.82 5.66
N ASP A 704 -7.43 20.85 4.66
CA ASP A 704 -7.25 21.09 3.20
C ASP A 704 -6.76 20.02 2.20
N THR A 705 -6.35 18.81 2.56
CA THR A 705 -5.98 17.79 1.54
C THR A 705 -6.31 16.43 2.11
N VAL A 706 -7.29 15.68 1.60
CA VAL A 706 -6.98 14.53 0.73
C VAL A 706 -8.26 13.92 0.08
N LEU A 707 -9.45 14.46 0.37
CA LEU A 707 -10.70 13.76 0.06
C LEU A 707 -11.57 14.42 -1.02
N GLU A 708 -11.08 15.47 -1.67
CA GLU A 708 -11.78 16.17 -2.75
C GLU A 708 -12.09 15.26 -3.96
N PRO A 709 -11.21 14.32 -4.36
CA PRO A 709 -11.53 13.32 -5.40
C PRO A 709 -12.61 12.31 -4.98
N VAL A 710 -12.76 12.02 -3.68
CA VAL A 710 -13.64 10.97 -3.12
C VAL A 710 -15.02 11.50 -2.73
N PHE A 711 -15.11 12.70 -2.14
CA PHE A 711 -16.38 13.33 -1.74
C PHE A 711 -16.83 14.47 -2.67
N GLY A 712 -16.03 14.77 -3.70
CA GLY A 712 -16.22 15.87 -4.63
C GLY A 712 -15.91 17.24 -4.02
N ALA A 713 -15.76 18.25 -4.88
CA ALA A 713 -15.45 19.65 -4.58
C ALA A 713 -16.45 20.39 -3.64
N ARG A 714 -17.38 19.69 -2.97
CA ARG A 714 -18.54 20.29 -2.29
C ARG A 714 -18.82 19.76 -0.88
N ARG A 715 -17.94 18.93 -0.29
CA ARG A 715 -17.95 18.55 1.14
C ARG A 715 -19.32 17.98 1.61
N ARG A 716 -19.76 16.84 1.07
CA ARG A 716 -21.01 16.13 1.44
C ARG A 716 -20.74 14.66 1.77
N VAL A 717 -21.54 14.09 2.67
CA VAL A 717 -21.46 12.68 3.08
C VAL A 717 -22.66 11.88 2.56
N SER A 718 -22.49 10.56 2.43
CA SER A 718 -23.58 9.67 2.05
C SER A 718 -24.69 9.64 3.11
N LEU A 719 -25.93 9.34 2.69
CA LEU A 719 -27.07 9.19 3.60
C LEU A 719 -26.79 8.17 4.72
N ARG A 720 -26.07 7.08 4.40
CA ARG A 720 -25.67 6.06 5.37
C ARG A 720 -24.77 6.62 6.47
N VAL A 721 -23.74 7.39 6.10
CA VAL A 721 -22.81 8.01 7.07
C VAL A 721 -23.57 8.99 7.98
N ALA A 722 -24.44 9.82 7.40
CA ALA A 722 -25.24 10.75 8.18
C ALA A 722 -26.24 10.06 9.13
N ALA A 723 -26.87 8.98 8.69
CA ALA A 723 -27.76 8.18 9.53
C ALA A 723 -27.01 7.52 10.70
N HIS A 724 -25.79 7.03 10.47
CA HIS A 724 -24.97 6.49 11.55
C HIS A 724 -24.47 7.56 12.54
N ALA A 725 -24.10 8.75 12.06
CA ALA A 725 -23.77 9.87 12.94
C ALA A 725 -24.98 10.34 13.78
N LEU A 726 -26.19 10.25 13.21
CA LEU A 726 -27.44 10.52 13.92
C LEU A 726 -27.70 9.47 15.01
N LEU A 727 -27.61 8.17 14.68
CA LEU A 727 -27.68 7.08 15.67
C LEU A 727 -26.70 7.27 16.83
N ALA A 728 -25.46 7.68 16.53
CA ALA A 728 -24.43 7.91 17.54
C ALA A 728 -24.81 9.03 18.51
N ALA A 729 -25.39 10.11 17.99
CA ALA A 729 -25.88 11.23 18.77
C ALA A 729 -27.07 10.85 19.65
N ASP A 730 -28.03 10.08 19.11
CA ASP A 730 -29.20 9.62 19.87
C ASP A 730 -28.83 8.65 20.99
N ASP A 731 -27.94 7.68 20.72
CA ASP A 731 -27.42 6.78 21.76
C ASP A 731 -26.71 7.59 22.88
N THR A 732 -25.91 8.60 22.52
CA THR A 732 -25.19 9.44 23.50
C THR A 732 -26.14 10.33 24.31
N LEU A 733 -27.17 10.89 23.67
CA LEU A 733 -28.22 11.66 24.34
C LEU A 733 -29.04 10.78 25.28
N ALA A 734 -29.37 9.55 24.89
CA ALA A 734 -30.09 8.61 25.75
C ALA A 734 -29.30 8.31 27.03
N VAL A 735 -27.98 8.16 26.92
CA VAL A 735 -27.09 7.81 28.03
C VAL A 735 -26.80 9.02 28.95
N SER A 736 -26.73 10.23 28.38
CA SER A 736 -26.57 11.48 29.13
C SER A 736 -27.88 12.06 29.67
N ASN A 737 -29.00 11.31 29.61
CA ASN A 737 -30.36 11.79 29.93
C ASN A 737 -30.76 13.07 29.17
N GLY A 738 -30.16 13.28 27.99
CA GLY A 738 -30.46 14.40 27.10
C GLY A 738 -30.11 15.76 27.67
N THR A 739 -29.17 15.87 28.62
CA THR A 739 -28.87 17.16 29.28
C THR A 739 -28.05 18.13 28.42
N ASP A 740 -27.38 17.65 27.38
CA ASP A 740 -26.57 18.51 26.51
C ASP A 740 -27.42 19.17 25.42
N GLU A 741 -27.65 20.48 25.56
CA GLU A 741 -28.43 21.29 24.61
C GLU A 741 -27.77 21.37 23.23
N THR A 742 -26.43 21.48 23.21
CA THR A 742 -25.67 21.68 21.96
C THR A 742 -25.74 20.43 21.08
N LEU A 743 -25.56 19.25 21.68
CA LEU A 743 -25.68 17.97 21.00
C LEU A 743 -27.11 17.79 20.49
N ARG A 744 -28.13 18.13 21.28
CA ARG A 744 -29.53 18.00 20.86
C ARG A 744 -29.87 18.89 19.66
N GLU A 745 -29.48 20.17 19.69
CA GLU A 745 -29.67 21.08 18.56
C GLU A 745 -28.97 20.58 17.27
N ARG A 746 -27.74 20.07 17.41
CA ARG A 746 -26.97 19.51 16.28
C ARG A 746 -27.58 18.21 15.77
N ARG A 747 -28.07 17.35 16.67
CA ARG A 747 -28.80 16.11 16.35
C ARG A 747 -30.07 16.42 15.56
N ASP A 748 -30.93 17.31 16.06
CA ASP A 748 -32.19 17.69 15.41
C ASP A 748 -31.95 18.29 14.01
N THR A 749 -30.89 19.10 13.88
CA THR A 749 -30.50 19.67 12.57
C THR A 749 -30.04 18.58 11.60
N LEU A 750 -29.28 17.58 12.07
CA LEU A 750 -28.83 16.45 11.26
C LEU A 750 -30.01 15.55 10.87
N GLU A 751 -30.92 15.27 11.80
CA GLU A 751 -32.17 14.53 11.58
C GLU A 751 -33.00 15.13 10.44
N LEU A 752 -33.25 16.44 10.48
CA LEU A 752 -33.96 17.15 9.41
C LEU A 752 -33.26 17.07 8.05
N ALA A 753 -31.93 16.94 8.03
CA ALA A 753 -31.17 16.76 6.80
C ALA A 753 -31.24 15.31 6.30
N VAL A 754 -31.19 14.33 7.19
CA VAL A 754 -31.38 12.89 6.90
C VAL A 754 -32.78 12.64 6.34
N VAL A 755 -33.83 13.14 6.98
CA VAL A 755 -35.23 13.03 6.50
C VAL A 755 -35.35 13.58 5.07
N ARG A 756 -34.83 14.80 4.83
CA ARG A 756 -34.87 15.42 3.49
C ARG A 756 -34.10 14.61 2.45
N ALA A 757 -32.99 14.00 2.83
CA ALA A 757 -32.18 13.19 1.93
C ALA A 757 -32.81 11.83 1.60
N THR A 758 -33.77 11.35 2.39
CA THR A 758 -34.52 10.11 2.12
C THR A 758 -35.67 10.30 1.12
N VAL A 759 -36.26 11.51 1.02
CA VAL A 759 -37.40 11.81 0.14
C VAL A 759 -37.21 11.38 -1.32
N PRO A 760 -36.07 11.64 -1.99
CA PRO A 760 -35.88 11.21 -3.38
C PRO A 760 -35.96 9.68 -3.57
N ALA A 761 -35.59 8.91 -2.55
CA ALA A 761 -35.75 7.46 -2.59
C ALA A 761 -37.23 7.08 -2.48
N GLU A 762 -38.00 7.70 -1.59
CA GLU A 762 -39.44 7.45 -1.50
C GLU A 762 -40.18 7.81 -2.79
N GLU A 763 -39.78 8.90 -3.47
CA GLU A 763 -40.26 9.28 -4.80
C GLU A 763 -39.90 8.23 -5.85
N ALA A 764 -38.63 7.77 -5.89
CA ALA A 764 -38.20 6.73 -6.81
C ALA A 764 -38.94 5.40 -6.60
N ALA A 765 -39.24 5.02 -5.35
CA ALA A 765 -40.09 3.86 -5.07
C ALA A 765 -41.52 4.06 -5.59
N ARG A 766 -42.09 5.25 -5.40
CA ARG A 766 -43.44 5.56 -5.91
C ARG A 766 -43.49 5.48 -7.43
N ASP A 767 -42.47 5.97 -8.13
CA ASP A 767 -42.38 5.92 -9.59
C ASP A 767 -42.22 4.48 -10.08
N THR A 768 -41.36 3.69 -9.43
CA THR A 768 -41.17 2.26 -9.72
C THR A 768 -42.48 1.47 -9.55
N LEU A 769 -43.20 1.69 -8.45
CA LEU A 769 -44.51 1.07 -8.23
C LEU A 769 -45.55 1.53 -9.27
N THR A 770 -45.46 2.78 -9.74
CA THR A 770 -46.38 3.31 -10.76
C THR A 770 -46.15 2.66 -12.13
N GLN A 771 -44.90 2.36 -12.47
CA GLN A 771 -44.52 1.80 -13.76
C GLN A 771 -44.70 0.28 -13.84
N HIS A 772 -44.52 -0.44 -12.73
CA HIS A 772 -44.39 -1.90 -12.73
C HIS A 772 -45.46 -2.64 -11.90
N THR A 773 -46.50 -1.95 -11.41
CA THR A 773 -47.62 -2.58 -10.70
C THR A 773 -48.96 -1.96 -11.11
N ASP A 774 -50.04 -2.73 -10.96
CA ASP A 774 -51.42 -2.25 -11.21
C ASP A 774 -52.04 -1.50 -10.01
N LEU A 775 -51.25 -1.24 -8.96
CA LEU A 775 -51.75 -0.61 -7.73
C LEU A 775 -52.26 0.81 -7.99
N GLY A 776 -53.45 1.14 -7.47
CA GLY A 776 -53.96 2.51 -7.53
C GLY A 776 -53.14 3.48 -6.68
N VAL A 777 -53.30 4.80 -6.91
CA VAL A 777 -52.54 5.85 -6.19
C VAL A 777 -52.63 5.69 -4.66
N THR A 778 -53.82 5.45 -4.12
CA THR A 778 -54.05 5.27 -2.67
C THR A 778 -53.45 3.97 -2.14
N GLU A 779 -53.41 2.91 -2.95
CA GLU A 779 -52.82 1.62 -2.56
C GLU A 779 -51.30 1.71 -2.51
N ARG A 780 -50.67 2.33 -3.52
CA ARG A 780 -49.22 2.61 -3.51
C ARG A 780 -48.80 3.44 -2.32
N GLN A 781 -49.56 4.48 -1.99
CA GLN A 781 -49.30 5.30 -0.80
C GLN A 781 -49.40 4.48 0.49
N ARG A 782 -50.45 3.66 0.64
CA ARG A 782 -50.59 2.75 1.80
C ARG A 782 -49.44 1.74 1.90
N VAL A 783 -48.97 1.19 0.78
CA VAL A 783 -47.81 0.28 0.77
C VAL A 783 -46.56 1.00 1.27
N LEU A 784 -46.23 2.17 0.73
CA LEU A 784 -45.05 2.93 1.14
C LEU A 784 -45.12 3.37 2.61
N GLU A 785 -46.25 3.93 3.04
CA GLU A 785 -46.43 4.38 4.43
C GLU A 785 -46.35 3.23 5.43
N SER A 786 -47.01 2.09 5.14
CA SER A 786 -47.00 0.93 6.05
C SER A 786 -45.66 0.21 6.10
N THR A 787 -44.91 0.17 4.98
CA THR A 787 -43.61 -0.51 4.92
C THR A 787 -42.49 0.36 5.48
N LEU A 788 -42.40 1.62 5.08
CA LEU A 788 -41.39 2.55 5.61
C LEU A 788 -41.66 2.93 7.06
N GLY A 789 -42.93 2.89 7.48
CA GLY A 789 -43.35 3.06 8.87
C GLY A 789 -42.94 1.91 9.81
N ARG A 790 -42.35 0.81 9.30
CA ARG A 790 -41.72 -0.22 10.16
C ARG A 790 -40.43 0.27 10.83
N TRP A 791 -39.84 1.33 10.30
CA TRP A 791 -38.70 2.01 10.88
C TRP A 791 -39.21 3.34 11.45
N ASP A 792 -39.44 3.31 12.77
CA ASP A 792 -40.03 4.42 13.52
C ASP A 792 -39.15 5.69 13.43
N ASP A 793 -37.82 5.52 13.47
CA ASP A 793 -36.87 6.63 13.45
C ASP A 793 -36.28 6.93 12.05
N PRO A 794 -36.00 8.21 11.72
CA PRO A 794 -35.46 8.62 10.42
C PRO A 794 -34.16 7.94 10.00
N GLU A 795 -33.24 7.70 10.94
CA GLU A 795 -31.95 7.08 10.71
C GLU A 795 -32.07 5.59 10.37
N HIS A 796 -32.95 4.86 11.04
CA HIS A 796 -33.24 3.46 10.69
C HIS A 796 -33.89 3.34 9.32
N ARG A 797 -34.78 4.26 8.95
CA ARG A 797 -35.38 4.32 7.62
C ARG A 797 -34.35 4.66 6.54
N ALA A 798 -33.47 5.63 6.80
CA ALA A 798 -32.37 5.98 5.91
C ALA A 798 -31.41 4.80 5.70
N LEU A 799 -31.09 4.05 6.77
CA LEU A 799 -30.30 2.82 6.67
C LEU A 799 -31.02 1.74 5.85
N ALA A 800 -32.33 1.56 6.05
CA ALA A 800 -33.13 0.61 5.28
C ALA A 800 -33.17 0.91 3.77
N VAL A 801 -33.22 2.19 3.41
CA VAL A 801 -33.11 2.63 2.00
C VAL A 801 -31.71 2.36 1.45
N THR A 802 -30.66 2.59 2.24
CA THR A 802 -29.28 2.42 1.76
C THR A 802 -28.81 0.96 1.74
N ASN A 803 -29.31 0.09 2.60
CA ASN A 803 -28.92 -1.33 2.66
C ASN A 803 -29.83 -2.27 1.84
N GLY A 804 -30.85 -1.75 1.17
CA GLY A 804 -31.79 -2.50 0.33
C GLY A 804 -32.95 -3.17 1.08
N SER A 805 -33.00 -3.12 2.42
CA SER A 805 -34.09 -3.74 3.18
C SER A 805 -35.44 -3.07 2.93
N ALA A 806 -35.44 -1.77 2.63
CA ALA A 806 -36.65 -1.06 2.20
C ALA A 806 -37.17 -1.56 0.84
N ALA A 807 -36.28 -1.80 -0.13
CA ALA A 807 -36.68 -2.28 -1.46
C ALA A 807 -37.37 -3.65 -1.37
N ARG A 808 -36.78 -4.59 -0.62
CA ARG A 808 -37.39 -5.89 -0.32
C ARG A 808 -38.74 -5.77 0.38
N ALA A 809 -38.81 -4.95 1.44
CA ALA A 809 -40.04 -4.79 2.20
C ALA A 809 -41.19 -4.21 1.36
N ILE A 810 -40.88 -3.26 0.47
CA ILE A 810 -41.85 -2.66 -0.45
C ILE A 810 -42.29 -3.70 -1.50
N ALA A 811 -41.36 -4.43 -2.12
CA ALA A 811 -41.68 -5.44 -3.13
C ALA A 811 -42.61 -6.53 -2.59
N VAL A 812 -42.28 -7.10 -1.42
CA VAL A 812 -43.08 -8.12 -0.73
C VAL A 812 -44.47 -7.61 -0.32
N SER A 813 -44.61 -6.30 -0.05
CA SER A 813 -45.90 -5.72 0.29
C SER A 813 -46.74 -5.33 -0.94
N ALA A 814 -46.10 -5.05 -2.07
CA ALA A 814 -46.75 -4.64 -3.31
C ALA A 814 -47.21 -5.84 -4.15
N THR A 815 -46.60 -7.01 -3.97
CA THR A 815 -46.82 -8.22 -4.79
C THR A 815 -46.90 -9.48 -3.92
N ALA A 816 -47.25 -10.63 -4.50
CA ALA A 816 -47.26 -11.89 -3.76
C ALA A 816 -45.81 -12.37 -3.48
N PRO A 817 -45.44 -12.67 -2.22
CA PRO A 817 -44.09 -13.09 -1.89
C PRO A 817 -43.70 -14.40 -2.59
N GLY A 818 -42.45 -14.49 -3.04
CA GLY A 818 -41.90 -15.68 -3.72
C GLY A 818 -42.30 -15.83 -5.18
N THR A 819 -42.75 -14.75 -5.83
CA THR A 819 -43.04 -14.70 -7.27
C THR A 819 -41.88 -14.05 -8.03
N VAL A 820 -41.72 -14.39 -9.32
CA VAL A 820 -40.69 -13.76 -10.18
C VAL A 820 -40.93 -12.25 -10.28
N GLU A 821 -42.19 -11.83 -10.29
CA GLU A 821 -42.59 -10.42 -10.31
C GLU A 821 -42.15 -9.68 -9.03
N ALA A 822 -42.25 -10.32 -7.86
CA ALA A 822 -41.77 -9.76 -6.60
C ALA A 822 -40.24 -9.58 -6.61
N ASP A 823 -39.51 -10.58 -7.11
CA ASP A 823 -38.04 -10.55 -7.18
C ASP A 823 -37.57 -9.45 -8.16
N LEU A 824 -38.19 -9.36 -9.34
CA LEU A 824 -37.89 -8.30 -10.31
C LEU A 824 -38.26 -6.91 -9.77
N LEU A 825 -39.35 -6.78 -9.02
CA LEU A 825 -39.72 -5.52 -8.39
C LEU A 825 -38.73 -5.12 -7.28
N GLU A 826 -38.23 -6.07 -6.48
CA GLU A 826 -37.16 -5.82 -5.50
C GLU A 826 -35.91 -5.27 -6.20
N LEU A 827 -35.47 -5.91 -7.30
CA LEU A 827 -34.30 -5.48 -8.06
C LEU A 827 -34.48 -4.07 -8.64
N ARG A 828 -35.65 -3.77 -9.22
CA ARG A 828 -35.96 -2.43 -9.74
C ARG A 828 -35.99 -1.36 -8.66
N LEU A 829 -36.59 -1.65 -7.51
CA LEU A 829 -36.63 -0.72 -6.38
C LEU A 829 -35.22 -0.46 -5.82
N ASP A 830 -34.41 -1.50 -5.67
CA ASP A 830 -33.04 -1.32 -5.20
C ASP A 830 -32.20 -0.55 -6.23
N ASP A 831 -32.39 -0.81 -7.53
CA ASP A 831 -31.74 -0.04 -8.59
C ASP A 831 -32.17 1.44 -8.60
N ALA A 832 -33.46 1.71 -8.46
CA ALA A 832 -34.01 3.05 -8.34
C ALA A 832 -33.38 3.79 -7.13
N PHE A 833 -33.28 3.13 -5.98
CA PHE A 833 -32.58 3.66 -4.80
C PHE A 833 -31.09 3.89 -5.06
N ARG A 834 -30.38 2.99 -5.77
CA ARG A 834 -28.96 3.17 -6.13
C ARG A 834 -28.79 4.37 -7.07
N SER A 835 -29.67 4.53 -8.04
CA SER A 835 -29.65 5.63 -9.00
C SER A 835 -29.80 6.98 -8.31
N VAL A 836 -30.81 7.15 -7.44
CA VAL A 836 -31.00 8.42 -6.72
C VAL A 836 -29.90 8.71 -5.69
N ARG A 837 -29.22 7.67 -5.16
CA ARG A 837 -28.05 7.86 -4.28
C ARG A 837 -26.89 8.59 -4.98
N ARG A 838 -26.83 8.59 -6.31
CA ARG A 838 -25.87 9.39 -7.11
C ARG A 838 -26.25 10.87 -7.19
N SER A 839 -27.48 11.22 -6.82
CA SER A 839 -27.96 12.61 -6.77
C SER A 839 -27.50 13.34 -5.52
N ARG A 840 -27.24 14.64 -5.68
CA ARG A 840 -26.94 15.55 -4.57
C ARG A 840 -28.09 15.65 -3.56
N SER A 841 -29.33 15.43 -3.98
CA SER A 841 -30.50 15.49 -3.10
C SER A 841 -30.52 14.39 -2.03
N THR A 842 -29.79 13.29 -2.23
CA THR A 842 -29.72 12.12 -1.32
C THR A 842 -28.44 12.08 -0.48
N THR A 843 -27.69 13.18 -0.43
CA THR A 843 -26.48 13.32 0.41
C THR A 843 -26.69 14.40 1.46
N VAL A 844 -25.94 14.35 2.56
CA VAL A 844 -26.05 15.29 3.68
C VAL A 844 -24.82 16.19 3.73
N PRO A 845 -24.95 17.50 4.04
CA PRO A 845 -23.79 18.38 4.18
C PRO A 845 -22.82 17.87 5.25
N GLN A 846 -21.55 17.68 4.89
CA GLN A 846 -20.51 17.15 5.79
C GLN A 846 -20.38 17.99 7.06
N ARG A 847 -20.52 19.33 6.96
CA ARG A 847 -20.48 20.23 8.11
C ARG A 847 -21.53 19.95 9.19
N LEU A 848 -22.65 19.33 8.83
CA LEU A 848 -23.71 19.00 9.80
C LEU A 848 -23.32 17.72 10.52
N THR A 849 -22.93 16.70 9.75
CA THR A 849 -22.42 15.43 10.26
C THR A 849 -21.21 15.63 11.18
N ASN A 850 -20.18 16.36 10.74
CA ASN A 850 -18.97 16.62 11.55
C ASN A 850 -19.31 17.30 12.86
N ARG A 851 -20.12 18.37 12.83
CA ARG A 851 -20.51 19.07 14.06
C ARG A 851 -21.28 18.16 15.01
N THR A 852 -22.18 17.33 14.51
CA THR A 852 -22.90 16.38 15.37
C THR A 852 -21.94 15.34 15.97
N VAL A 853 -21.02 14.79 15.18
CA VAL A 853 -20.00 13.83 15.66
C VAL A 853 -19.08 14.47 16.70
N GLU A 854 -18.57 15.68 16.46
CA GLU A 854 -17.75 16.45 17.39
C GLU A 854 -18.46 16.65 18.73
N SER A 855 -19.71 17.11 18.72
CA SER A 855 -20.47 17.28 19.97
C SER A 855 -20.80 15.97 20.66
N THR A 856 -21.05 14.90 19.89
CA THR A 856 -21.24 13.56 20.46
C THR A 856 -19.99 13.12 21.21
N ARG A 857 -18.80 13.39 20.64
CA ARG A 857 -17.51 13.10 21.27
C ARG A 857 -17.30 13.94 22.53
N THR A 858 -17.54 15.26 22.48
CA THR A 858 -17.38 16.14 23.64
C THR A 858 -18.24 15.67 24.82
N VAL A 859 -19.53 15.41 24.57
CA VAL A 859 -20.45 14.93 25.63
C VAL A 859 -19.98 13.61 26.23
N ARG A 860 -19.46 12.71 25.39
CA ARG A 860 -18.89 11.46 25.85
C ARG A 860 -17.64 11.67 26.70
N GLN A 861 -16.70 12.51 26.27
CA GLN A 861 -15.48 12.82 27.03
C GLN A 861 -15.82 13.45 28.39
N ASP A 862 -16.79 14.36 28.43
CA ASP A 862 -17.27 14.95 29.68
C ASP A 862 -17.93 13.91 30.59
N ALA A 863 -18.69 12.96 30.02
CA ALA A 863 -19.27 11.84 30.76
C ALA A 863 -18.20 10.89 31.31
N ILE A 864 -17.13 10.62 30.55
CA ILE A 864 -15.97 9.84 30.98
C ILE A 864 -15.26 10.53 32.15
N ALA A 865 -14.94 11.81 32.02
CA ALA A 865 -14.28 12.59 33.08
C ALA A 865 -15.13 12.65 34.36
N SER A 866 -16.44 12.78 34.20
CA SER A 866 -17.40 12.76 35.32
C SER A 866 -17.45 11.39 35.99
N ALA A 867 -17.55 10.30 35.21
CA ALA A 867 -17.53 8.94 35.71
C ALA A 867 -16.22 8.61 36.44
N ALA A 868 -15.08 9.03 35.91
CA ALA A 868 -13.77 8.88 36.56
C ALA A 868 -13.75 9.58 37.93
N THR A 869 -14.29 10.80 38.03
CA THR A 869 -14.40 11.55 39.30
C THR A 869 -15.30 10.86 40.33
N ASP A 870 -16.35 10.19 39.86
CA ASP A 870 -17.26 9.42 40.72
C ASP A 870 -16.63 8.12 41.24
N VAL A 871 -15.87 7.43 40.39
CA VAL A 871 -15.21 6.15 40.75
C VAL A 871 -13.99 6.37 41.66
N VAL A 872 -13.20 7.44 41.44
CA VAL A 872 -12.02 7.79 42.26
C VAL A 872 -12.38 8.07 43.73
N ARG A 873 -13.64 8.38 44.04
CA ARG A 873 -14.06 8.69 45.42
C ARG A 873 -14.10 7.49 46.38
N ASN A 874 -13.93 6.24 45.93
CA ASN A 874 -14.16 5.06 46.80
C ASN A 874 -13.27 3.83 46.58
N GLU A 875 -12.30 3.84 45.66
CA GLU A 875 -11.62 2.60 45.22
C GLU A 875 -10.10 2.81 45.01
N THR A 876 -9.36 1.70 44.91
CA THR A 876 -7.91 1.67 44.57
C THR A 876 -7.68 1.79 43.06
N GLU A 877 -6.51 2.25 42.60
CA GLU A 877 -6.21 2.55 41.17
C GLU A 877 -6.62 1.42 40.20
N ASP A 878 -6.28 0.16 40.51
CA ASP A 878 -6.61 -0.99 39.66
C ASP A 878 -8.13 -1.29 39.60
N ALA A 879 -8.85 -1.03 40.70
CA ALA A 879 -10.30 -1.20 40.76
C ALA A 879 -11.05 -0.03 40.10
N VAL A 880 -10.45 1.16 40.09
CA VAL A 880 -10.96 2.36 39.41
C VAL A 880 -10.92 2.16 37.90
N GLU A 881 -9.80 1.72 37.33
CA GLU A 881 -9.65 1.53 35.88
C GLU A 881 -10.64 0.47 35.37
N LYS A 882 -10.75 -0.68 36.06
CA LYS A 882 -11.69 -1.75 35.68
C LYS A 882 -13.16 -1.35 35.79
N ARG A 883 -13.55 -0.63 36.85
CA ARG A 883 -14.94 -0.23 37.08
C ARG A 883 -15.36 0.95 36.20
N LEU A 884 -14.41 1.82 35.86
CA LEU A 884 -14.60 2.89 34.88
C LEU A 884 -14.86 2.26 33.51
N ASP A 885 -14.03 1.33 33.06
CA ASP A 885 -14.21 0.63 31.78
C ASP A 885 -15.53 -0.14 31.73
N ASP A 886 -15.87 -0.96 32.74
CA ASP A 886 -17.16 -1.68 32.79
C ASP A 886 -18.37 -0.72 32.72
N THR A 887 -18.25 0.46 33.33
CA THR A 887 -19.32 1.47 33.34
C THR A 887 -19.43 2.20 32.00
N LEU A 888 -18.30 2.44 31.34
CA LEU A 888 -18.24 3.10 30.04
C LEU A 888 -18.66 2.17 28.91
N ASP A 889 -18.24 0.90 28.93
CA ASP A 889 -18.69 -0.14 28.01
C ASP A 889 -20.20 -0.39 28.14
N ALA A 890 -20.75 -0.45 29.37
CA ALA A 890 -22.19 -0.62 29.53
C ALA A 890 -23.00 0.59 29.01
N ARG A 891 -22.39 1.79 28.94
CA ARG A 891 -23.06 3.04 28.63
C ARG A 891 -22.88 3.52 27.18
N PHE A 892 -21.69 3.45 26.60
CA PHE A 892 -21.35 4.15 25.35
C PHE A 892 -20.92 3.24 24.19
N ASP A 893 -20.87 1.94 24.42
CA ASP A 893 -20.35 0.94 23.49
C ASP A 893 -21.10 0.86 22.13
N ARG A 894 -22.35 1.35 22.06
CA ARG A 894 -23.14 1.32 20.82
C ARG A 894 -22.99 2.54 19.92
N SER A 895 -22.59 3.68 20.48
CA SER A 895 -22.73 4.98 19.84
C SER A 895 -21.73 5.18 18.68
N PHE A 896 -20.45 4.87 18.90
CA PHE A 896 -19.39 5.11 17.90
C PHE A 896 -19.00 3.90 17.05
N ARG A 897 -19.40 2.68 17.44
CA ARG A 897 -19.27 1.43 16.65
C ARG A 897 -19.99 1.43 15.29
N ARG A 898 -20.64 2.55 14.93
CA ARG A 898 -21.53 2.68 13.78
C ARG A 898 -21.05 3.74 12.78
N VAL A 899 -20.09 4.59 13.15
CA VAL A 899 -19.56 5.63 12.27
C VAL A 899 -18.65 4.97 11.23
N PRO A 900 -18.92 5.09 9.91
CA PRO A 900 -18.06 4.52 8.90
C PRO A 900 -16.68 5.20 8.89
N ALA A 901 -15.62 4.39 8.81
CA ALA A 901 -14.21 4.76 8.85
C ALA A 901 -13.49 4.20 7.61
N GLY A 902 -12.48 4.91 7.13
CA GLY A 902 -11.71 4.52 5.95
C GLY A 902 -12.33 4.94 4.63
N MET A 903 -11.56 4.77 3.57
CA MET A 903 -11.95 5.09 2.20
C MET A 903 -12.62 3.89 1.53
N PRO A 904 -13.88 4.01 1.08
CA PRO A 904 -14.50 2.99 0.25
C PRO A 904 -13.85 2.98 -1.14
N VAL A 905 -13.27 1.85 -1.54
CA VAL A 905 -12.69 1.67 -2.86
C VAL A 905 -13.81 1.39 -3.85
N ALA A 906 -14.04 2.38 -4.72
CA ALA A 906 -15.13 2.59 -5.67
C ALA A 906 -15.81 1.36 -6.32
N PRO A 907 -17.06 1.49 -6.85
CA PRO A 907 -17.78 2.76 -7.01
C PRO A 907 -18.91 3.11 -6.04
N VAL A 908 -18.61 4.14 -5.26
CA VAL A 908 -19.59 4.95 -4.54
C VAL A 908 -20.25 5.95 -5.49
N PRO A 909 -21.55 6.25 -5.34
CA PRO A 909 -22.48 5.66 -4.37
C PRO A 909 -23.22 4.44 -4.92
N GLY A 910 -23.22 3.35 -4.14
CA GLY A 910 -24.00 2.14 -4.44
C GLY A 910 -23.29 0.85 -4.04
N TYR A 911 -22.03 0.65 -4.47
CA TYR A 911 -21.26 -0.57 -4.25
C TYR A 911 -19.76 -0.27 -4.19
N TRP A 912 -19.11 -0.51 -3.06
CA TRP A 912 -17.65 -0.64 -3.00
C TRP A 912 -17.32 -2.09 -2.69
N TYR A 913 -16.10 -2.56 -2.97
CA TYR A 913 -15.67 -3.94 -2.65
C TYR A 913 -14.67 -4.01 -1.51
N ALA A 914 -14.06 -2.89 -1.11
CA ALA A 914 -13.16 -2.85 0.02
C ALA A 914 -13.19 -1.48 0.67
N THR A 915 -12.97 -1.42 1.98
CA THR A 915 -12.62 -0.18 2.66
C THR A 915 -11.14 -0.22 2.98
N VAL A 916 -10.40 0.83 2.63
CA VAL A 916 -8.96 0.95 2.85
C VAL A 916 -8.67 2.11 3.78
N ASN A 917 -7.67 1.95 4.66
CA ASN A 917 -7.14 3.05 5.43
C ASN A 917 -5.61 2.97 5.56
N VAL A 918 -4.99 4.13 5.82
CA VAL A 918 -3.56 4.37 5.83
C VAL A 918 -3.19 5.11 7.10
N TRP A 919 -2.16 4.61 7.79
CA TRP A 919 -1.52 5.27 8.93
C TRP A 919 -0.08 5.59 8.58
N ASP A 920 0.35 6.78 8.91
CA ASP A 920 1.74 7.22 8.89
C ASP A 920 2.23 7.39 10.32
N VAL A 921 3.21 6.57 10.72
CA VAL A 921 3.71 6.54 12.09
C VAL A 921 5.16 6.94 12.08
N ALA A 922 5.46 8.05 12.74
CA ALA A 922 6.80 8.54 12.96
C ALA A 922 7.12 8.52 14.45
N VAL A 923 8.27 7.97 14.81
CA VAL A 923 8.78 7.93 16.19
C VAL A 923 10.21 8.43 16.22
N ALA A 924 10.55 9.21 17.23
CA ALA A 924 11.92 9.65 17.46
C ALA A 924 12.26 9.50 18.95
N GLY A 925 13.44 8.98 19.26
CA GLY A 925 13.87 8.73 20.63
C GLY A 925 15.27 9.24 20.91
N GLU A 926 15.53 9.61 22.17
CA GLU A 926 16.86 9.98 22.65
C GLU A 926 17.02 9.44 24.09
N PHE A 927 18.07 8.66 24.33
CA PHE A 927 18.41 8.22 25.69
C PHE A 927 19.06 9.37 26.46
N ALA A 928 18.56 9.68 27.65
CA ALA A 928 19.16 10.71 28.50
C ALA A 928 20.58 10.32 28.93
N GLN A 929 20.79 9.03 29.14
CA GLN A 929 22.09 8.41 29.30
C GLN A 929 22.04 6.95 28.80
N PHE A 930 22.98 6.58 27.93
CA PHE A 930 23.17 5.19 27.51
C PHE A 930 24.54 4.69 27.98
N ARG A 931 24.56 3.64 28.80
CA ARG A 931 25.79 3.05 29.34
C ARG A 931 25.97 1.62 28.85
N VAL A 932 27.22 1.23 28.63
CA VAL A 932 27.58 -0.16 28.34
C VAL A 932 28.71 -0.58 29.27
N HIS A 933 28.47 -1.63 30.04
CA HIS A 933 29.43 -2.22 30.95
C HIS A 933 30.15 -3.40 30.31
N ALA A 934 31.47 -3.32 30.20
CA ALA A 934 32.30 -4.48 29.92
C ALA A 934 32.67 -5.19 31.23
N ARG A 935 32.29 -6.48 31.35
CA ARG A 935 32.56 -7.31 32.54
C ARG A 935 33.15 -8.67 32.13
N GLY A 936 34.07 -9.20 32.95
CA GLY A 936 34.69 -10.51 32.74
C GLY A 936 35.92 -10.49 31.82
N GLY A 937 36.51 -11.67 31.60
CA GLY A 937 37.79 -11.83 30.88
C GLY A 937 39.02 -11.43 31.71
N GLU A 938 40.18 -11.36 31.05
CA GLU A 938 41.42 -10.80 31.63
C GLU A 938 41.55 -9.27 31.43
N THR A 939 40.47 -8.61 31.00
CA THR A 939 40.35 -7.16 30.74
C THR A 939 39.83 -6.40 31.96
N GLU A 940 40.16 -5.12 32.08
CA GLU A 940 39.57 -4.27 33.14
C GLU A 940 38.06 -4.10 32.95
N SER A 941 37.31 -3.99 34.06
CA SER A 941 35.90 -3.60 34.00
C SER A 941 35.80 -2.11 33.64
N LEU A 942 35.07 -1.81 32.58
CA LEU A 942 34.98 -0.46 32.03
C LEU A 942 33.52 -0.13 31.69
N THR A 943 33.13 1.13 31.90
CA THR A 943 31.82 1.64 31.52
C THR A 943 32.01 2.71 30.47
N TYR A 944 31.35 2.54 29.33
CA TYR A 944 31.22 3.58 28.32
C TYR A 944 29.88 4.31 28.53
N ALA A 945 29.86 5.64 28.49
CA ALA A 945 28.66 6.44 28.76
C ALA A 945 28.43 7.51 27.69
N ARG A 946 27.20 7.59 27.16
CA ARG A 946 26.72 8.61 26.22
C ARG A 946 25.58 9.36 26.88
N ASP A 947 25.83 10.58 27.37
CA ASP A 947 24.86 11.35 28.18
C ASP A 947 24.63 12.79 27.69
N GLY A 948 25.30 13.20 26.60
CA GLY A 948 25.22 14.55 26.05
C GLY A 948 26.16 15.55 26.72
N SER A 949 27.02 15.12 27.66
CA SER A 949 27.90 16.01 28.41
C SER A 949 28.98 16.65 27.54
N VAL A 950 29.24 17.94 27.80
CA VAL A 950 30.34 18.67 27.16
C VAL A 950 31.66 18.21 27.75
N VAL A 951 32.60 17.83 26.88
CA VAL A 951 33.92 17.37 27.27
C VAL A 951 34.91 18.51 27.12
N ALA A 952 35.67 18.79 28.20
CA ALA A 952 36.70 19.81 28.21
C ALA A 952 38.04 19.28 28.76
N LEU A 953 39.15 19.76 28.22
CA LEU A 953 40.51 19.40 28.62
C LEU A 953 41.32 20.69 28.84
N ASP A 954 42.08 20.75 29.92
CA ASP A 954 43.15 21.74 30.10
C ASP A 954 44.40 21.16 29.43
N TRP A 955 44.63 21.51 28.16
CA TRP A 955 45.68 20.88 27.34
C TRP A 955 47.01 21.64 27.39
N ASP A 956 47.02 22.90 27.82
CA ASP A 956 48.22 23.73 27.98
C ASP A 956 48.65 23.96 29.44
N GLU A 957 47.88 23.41 30.40
CA GLU A 957 48.08 23.54 31.85
C GLU A 957 48.01 24.99 32.35
N ASP A 958 47.21 25.84 31.70
CA ASP A 958 46.97 27.22 32.16
C ASP A 958 45.92 27.32 33.29
N GLY A 959 45.25 26.19 33.58
CA GLY A 959 44.21 26.05 34.60
C GLY A 959 42.78 26.28 34.09
N ALA A 960 42.60 26.67 32.84
CA ALA A 960 41.32 26.69 32.13
C ALA A 960 41.12 25.38 31.36
N ARG A 961 39.87 24.91 31.28
CA ARG A 961 39.52 23.72 30.49
C ARG A 961 38.86 24.14 29.19
N GLU A 962 39.49 23.88 28.07
CA GLU A 962 38.91 24.15 26.74
C GLU A 962 37.95 23.04 26.34
N THR A 963 36.79 23.43 25.83
CA THR A 963 35.84 22.48 25.26
C THR A 963 36.46 21.75 24.06
N VAL A 964 36.54 20.43 24.14
CA VAL A 964 37.00 19.54 23.08
C VAL A 964 35.84 19.17 22.14
N GLY A 965 34.68 18.92 22.72
CA GLY A 965 33.52 18.42 22.01
C GLY A 965 32.45 17.90 22.97
N ARG A 966 31.67 16.92 22.52
CA ARG A 966 30.59 16.31 23.27
C ARG A 966 30.50 14.82 22.96
N GLY A 967 30.10 14.03 23.96
CA GLY A 967 29.58 12.69 23.74
C GLY A 967 28.09 12.81 23.50
N GLU A 968 27.67 12.87 22.24
CA GLU A 968 26.24 12.92 21.88
C GLU A 968 25.46 11.80 22.57
N ARG A 969 24.17 12.04 22.80
CA ARG A 969 23.26 10.99 23.27
C ARG A 969 22.95 10.07 22.12
N VAL A 970 22.61 8.83 22.45
CA VAL A 970 22.13 7.89 21.44
C VAL A 970 20.70 8.31 21.09
N ALA A 971 20.50 8.68 19.83
CA ALA A 971 19.20 9.05 19.28
C ALA A 971 18.87 8.18 18.06
N PHE A 972 17.61 8.18 17.66
CA PHE A 972 17.12 7.49 16.47
C PHE A 972 15.79 8.08 16.03
N ASP A 973 15.47 7.90 14.74
CA ASP A 973 14.13 8.05 14.22
C ASP A 973 13.69 6.85 13.38
N VAL A 974 12.37 6.62 13.32
CA VAL A 974 11.73 5.59 12.50
C VAL A 974 10.44 6.15 11.95
N GLU A 975 10.21 5.94 10.66
CA GLU A 975 9.01 6.34 9.95
C GLU A 975 8.45 5.13 9.19
N THR A 976 7.18 4.80 9.40
CA THR A 976 6.54 3.67 8.73
C THR A 976 5.10 3.97 8.33
N ALA A 977 4.79 3.56 7.10
CA ALA A 977 3.45 3.55 6.56
C ALA A 977 2.76 2.20 6.79
N ILE A 978 1.47 2.21 7.12
CA ILE A 978 0.65 1.01 7.33
C ILE A 978 -0.63 1.14 6.51
N VAL A 979 -0.96 0.12 5.72
CA VAL A 979 -2.21 0.09 4.93
C VAL A 979 -3.02 -1.15 5.29
N VAL A 980 -4.31 -0.96 5.55
CA VAL A 980 -5.26 -2.04 5.84
C VAL A 980 -6.41 -1.97 4.86
N ALA A 981 -6.81 -3.12 4.32
CA ALA A 981 -8.05 -3.27 3.55
C ALA A 981 -8.97 -4.29 4.21
N VAL A 982 -10.25 -3.97 4.27
CA VAL A 982 -11.32 -4.86 4.75
C VAL A 982 -12.43 -4.97 3.70
N PRO A 983 -13.29 -6.02 3.74
CA PRO A 983 -14.37 -6.19 2.78
C PRO A 983 -15.45 -5.09 2.88
N PRO A 984 -16.43 -5.07 1.97
CA PRO A 984 -17.38 -3.98 1.86
C PRO A 984 -18.56 -4.19 2.80
N SER A 985 -18.42 -3.83 4.08
CA SER A 985 -19.55 -3.82 5.01
C SER A 985 -19.23 -3.09 6.32
N GLY A 986 -20.21 -3.05 7.21
CA GLY A 986 -20.04 -2.54 8.57
C GLY A 986 -19.60 -1.08 8.59
N ILE A 987 -18.71 -0.78 9.54
CA ILE A 987 -18.07 0.53 9.66
C ILE A 987 -16.83 0.68 8.78
N GLY A 988 -16.37 -0.36 8.07
CA GLY A 988 -15.10 -0.26 7.34
C GLY A 988 -13.89 -0.37 8.29
N VAL A 989 -12.86 0.45 8.06
CA VAL A 989 -11.61 0.40 8.82
C VAL A 989 -11.00 1.80 8.99
N GLY A 990 -10.71 2.22 10.22
CA GLY A 990 -10.09 3.53 10.50
C GLY A 990 -10.31 4.07 11.89
N ASP A 991 -9.60 5.13 12.25
CA ASP A 991 -9.76 5.75 13.56
C ASP A 991 -11.04 6.60 13.58
N VAL A 992 -11.85 6.36 14.62
CA VAL A 992 -13.14 7.00 14.88
C VAL A 992 -13.17 7.71 16.23
N ASP A 993 -12.06 7.71 16.95
CA ASP A 993 -11.86 8.52 18.15
C ASP A 993 -11.83 10.01 17.83
N GLY A 994 -11.53 10.36 16.58
CA GLY A 994 -11.50 11.71 16.04
C GLY A 994 -10.18 12.46 16.21
N ASP A 995 -9.09 11.75 16.48
CA ASP A 995 -7.74 12.31 16.44
C ASP A 995 -7.02 11.80 15.19
N ALA A 996 -7.07 12.59 14.12
CA ALA A 996 -6.44 12.20 12.85
C ALA A 996 -4.92 12.36 12.86
N ASP A 997 -4.38 13.20 13.75
CA ASP A 997 -2.96 13.53 13.87
C ASP A 997 -2.59 13.45 15.36
N GLU A 998 -2.48 12.22 15.85
CA GLU A 998 -2.20 11.92 17.24
C GLU A 998 -0.73 12.21 17.52
N ARG A 999 -0.44 13.24 18.31
CA ARG A 999 0.93 13.64 18.67
C ARG A 999 1.20 13.44 20.15
N SER A 1000 2.35 12.85 20.48
CA SER A 1000 2.81 12.76 21.86
C SER A 1000 3.20 14.14 22.41
N ALA A 1001 3.23 14.25 23.74
CA ALA A 1001 3.81 15.42 24.39
C ALA A 1001 5.29 15.56 23.98
N GLY A 1002 5.66 16.75 23.49
CA GLY A 1002 7.03 17.05 23.05
C GLY A 1002 7.29 16.87 21.55
N TRP A 1003 6.34 16.35 20.75
CA TRP A 1003 6.53 16.13 19.31
C TRP A 1003 7.07 17.38 18.58
N ASP A 1004 6.48 18.55 18.82
CA ASP A 1004 6.91 19.80 18.17
C ASP A 1004 8.35 20.22 18.53
N GLY A 1005 8.89 19.73 19.65
CA GLY A 1005 10.26 19.99 20.11
C GLY A 1005 11.26 18.86 19.83
N GLY A 1006 10.79 17.68 19.39
CA GLY A 1006 11.59 16.47 19.27
C GLY A 1006 11.87 15.75 20.60
N PRO A 1007 12.55 14.60 20.56
CA PRO A 1007 13.01 13.94 21.78
C PRO A 1007 14.10 14.77 22.46
N GLY A 1008 14.24 14.62 23.77
CA GLY A 1008 15.19 15.37 24.59
C GLY A 1008 14.54 16.42 25.50
N CYS A 1009 15.28 17.47 25.87
CA CYS A 1009 14.73 18.51 26.75
C CYS A 1009 13.85 19.49 25.97
N THR A 1010 12.68 19.81 26.53
CA THR A 1010 11.78 20.84 25.97
C THR A 1010 12.47 22.20 25.79
N VAL A 1011 13.39 22.52 26.70
CA VAL A 1011 14.28 23.68 26.60
C VAL A 1011 15.72 23.18 26.61
N ALA A 1012 16.49 23.46 25.57
CA ALA A 1012 17.87 22.97 25.44
C ALA A 1012 18.80 23.40 26.59
N ALA A 1013 18.49 24.50 27.27
CA ALA A 1013 19.22 24.96 28.45
C ALA A 1013 19.07 24.02 29.66
N ASP A 1014 17.95 23.28 29.74
CA ASP A 1014 17.63 22.37 30.83
C ASP A 1014 18.35 21.01 30.70
N CYS A 1015 18.96 20.75 29.55
CA CYS A 1015 19.80 19.57 29.31
C CYS A 1015 21.23 19.73 29.87
N ARG A 1016 21.47 20.75 30.70
CA ARG A 1016 22.79 20.99 31.29
C ARG A 1016 22.89 20.28 32.63
N ALA A 1017 23.48 19.08 32.63
CA ALA A 1017 24.15 18.62 33.85
C ALA A 1017 25.28 19.62 34.19
N SER A 1018 25.27 20.09 35.44
CA SER A 1018 26.28 21.02 36.00
C SER A 1018 27.59 20.31 36.32
#